data_AF-A0A8T4IT76-F1
#
_entry.id   AF-A0A8T4IT76-F1
#
_cell.length_a   1.000
_cell.length_b   1.000
_cell.length_c   1.000
_cell.angle_alpha   90.00
_cell.angle_beta   90.00
_cell.angle_gamma   90.00
#
_symmetry.space_group_name_H-M   'P 1'
#
loop_
_entity.id
_entity.type
_entity.pdbx_description
1 polymer ?
#
loop_
_entity_poly.entity_id
_entity_poly.type
_entity_poly.pdbx_seq_one_letter_code
_entity_poly.pdbx_strand_id
1 'polypeptide(L)'
;MSENHEAIVGDAKTEEEGGCPVAHGRAPHPTQGGGNRQWWPERLNLKILAKNPAEANPMGDDFDYAEAFKTLDLPAVKRDIAEVLTDSKDWWPADFGHYGPLMIRMAWHSAGTYRISDGRGGAGSGQQRFAPLNSWPDNASLDKARRLLWPVKKKYGERISWADLLVLTGNVALETMGLKTFGFAGGRVDAWEPEEDVYWGPETEWLGDARYSGDRELENPLGAVQMGLIYVNPEGPNGNPDPIAAARDIRETFRRMAMNDEETVALIAGGHTFGKTHGAGPDSNVGADPEAAPMEQMGLGWKSTFNSGVGPDAITSGLEVTWTTTPTQWSNGFFKNLFEYEYELTQSPAGANQWIAKDAPEIVPDAHDPSKKHRPQMLTTDLSLRFDPIYEPISRRFYENPEEFADAFARAWFKLTHRDMGPVQRYLGPEVPSETLLWQDPLPERTGVLIDAADIATLKEAILGTDLTVAQLVSAAWASASTFRGSDKRGGANGARVRLEPQRSWEVNDPESLAQVLRTLENVQASFNSSASGGKHVSLADLIVLGGCAAVEKAARDAGQPVEVPFTPGRVDASEEQTDAESFAALEPTVDGFRNYQGKGNRLPAEYLLIDKGNLLTLSAPELTVLVGGLRVLGANQGGSKHGLLTERPGQLTNDFFVNLLDMDTTWKSTSEAQDEFEGRDASGTVRWTGTRADLVFGANAELRAVAEVYASEGCEKKFVRDFVAAWDKVMNLDRFDLV
;
A
#
# COMPACT_ATOMS: atom_id res chain seq x y z
N MET A 1 21.21 -6.63 -56.19
CA MET A 1 21.13 -5.22 -55.76
C MET A 1 20.06 -5.18 -54.69
N SER A 2 20.44 -4.92 -53.45
CA SER A 2 19.55 -4.96 -52.29
C SER A 2 18.71 -3.68 -52.25
N GLU A 3 17.43 -3.80 -52.56
CA GLU A 3 16.42 -2.76 -52.30
C GLU A 3 16.09 -2.77 -50.80
N ASN A 4 16.94 -2.15 -49.98
CA ASN A 4 16.48 -1.61 -48.71
C ASN A 4 16.04 -0.18 -49.00
N HIS A 5 14.74 0.02 -49.23
CA HIS A 5 14.16 1.35 -49.11
C HIS A 5 14.52 1.89 -47.72
N GLU A 6 15.02 3.13 -47.65
CA GLU A 6 15.33 3.80 -46.38
C GLU A 6 14.09 3.73 -45.49
N ALA A 7 14.18 2.93 -44.42
CA ALA A 7 13.14 2.91 -43.41
C ALA A 7 12.99 4.33 -42.85
N ILE A 8 11.76 4.82 -42.72
CA ILE A 8 11.50 6.08 -42.04
C ILE A 8 11.90 5.89 -40.58
N VAL A 9 13.05 6.43 -40.20
CA VAL A 9 13.54 6.43 -38.82
C VAL A 9 12.79 7.54 -38.09
N GLY A 10 11.92 7.19 -37.15
CA GLY A 10 11.40 8.14 -36.17
C GLY A 10 12.45 8.35 -35.09
N ASP A 11 12.92 9.59 -34.92
CA ASP A 11 13.91 9.91 -33.89
C ASP A 11 13.35 9.58 -32.50
N ALA A 12 14.09 8.78 -31.73
CA ALA A 12 13.82 8.61 -30.31
C ALA A 12 14.10 9.94 -29.61
N LYS A 13 13.19 10.40 -28.73
CA LYS A 13 13.47 11.53 -27.84
C LYS A 13 14.64 11.14 -26.93
N THR A 14 15.84 11.59 -27.25
CA THR A 14 17.03 11.42 -26.40
C THR A 14 17.11 12.56 -25.39
N GLU A 15 16.96 12.24 -24.11
CA GLU A 15 17.52 13.05 -23.02
C GLU A 15 18.79 12.35 -22.53
N GLU A 16 19.93 13.05 -22.59
CA GLU A 16 21.19 12.66 -21.95
C GLU A 16 21.24 13.27 -20.53
N GLU A 17 21.47 12.44 -19.51
CA GLU A 17 22.63 12.47 -18.57
C GLU A 17 22.35 11.73 -17.25
N GLY A 18 23.32 10.91 -16.81
CA GLY A 18 23.33 10.22 -15.50
C GLY A 18 24.05 8.86 -15.52
N GLY A 19 25.39 8.86 -15.48
CA GLY A 19 26.23 7.73 -15.89
C GLY A 19 26.67 6.72 -14.81
N CYS A 20 26.48 5.42 -15.11
CA CYS A 20 27.19 4.26 -14.52
C CYS A 20 28.43 3.88 -15.40
N PRO A 21 29.57 3.37 -14.90
CA PRO A 21 30.80 3.21 -15.69
C PRO A 21 30.80 2.06 -16.74
N VAL A 22 29.67 1.41 -17.02
CA VAL A 22 29.59 0.24 -17.90
C VAL A 22 28.76 0.57 -19.16
N ALA A 23 29.46 0.93 -20.24
CA ALA A 23 29.01 0.96 -21.65
C ALA A 23 27.64 1.59 -21.98
N HIS A 24 27.55 2.93 -21.97
CA HIS A 24 26.37 3.71 -22.43
C HIS A 24 26.13 3.77 -23.95
N GLY A 25 26.75 2.90 -24.74
CA GLY A 25 26.60 2.91 -26.20
C GLY A 25 25.66 1.84 -26.77
N ARG A 26 25.10 0.96 -25.92
CA ARG A 26 24.34 -0.21 -26.38
C ARG A 26 23.06 -0.35 -25.57
N ALA A 27 21.95 -0.58 -26.27
CA ALA A 27 20.71 -0.99 -25.61
C ALA A 27 20.97 -2.21 -24.69
N PRO A 28 20.39 -2.23 -23.48
CA PRO A 28 20.61 -3.32 -22.55
C PRO A 28 20.21 -4.66 -23.17
N HIS A 29 20.99 -5.70 -22.91
CA HIS A 29 20.57 -7.07 -23.26
C HIS A 29 19.27 -7.38 -22.50
N PRO A 30 18.33 -8.23 -23.01
CA PRO A 30 17.07 -8.52 -22.32
C PRO A 30 17.21 -8.99 -20.86
N THR A 31 18.35 -9.58 -20.50
CA THR A 31 18.67 -10.02 -19.13
C THR A 31 19.18 -8.90 -18.22
N GLN A 32 19.36 -7.69 -18.75
CA GLN A 32 19.83 -6.49 -18.03
C GLN A 32 18.69 -5.46 -17.85
N GLY A 33 17.47 -5.77 -18.27
CA GLY A 33 16.29 -4.92 -18.09
C GLY A 33 15.41 -4.78 -19.34
N GLY A 34 14.29 -4.06 -19.18
CA GLY A 34 13.27 -3.88 -20.22
C GLY A 34 13.68 -2.86 -21.29
N GLY A 35 14.37 -3.32 -22.32
CA GLY A 35 14.91 -2.46 -23.40
C GLY A 35 13.89 -1.57 -24.14
N ASN A 36 12.59 -1.91 -24.13
CA ASN A 36 11.55 -1.10 -24.78
C ASN A 36 11.32 0.25 -24.10
N ARG A 37 11.55 0.36 -22.79
CA ARG A 37 11.33 1.62 -22.05
C ARG A 37 12.34 2.70 -22.44
N GLN A 38 13.51 2.31 -22.95
CA GLN A 38 14.50 3.25 -23.51
C GLN A 38 13.98 3.90 -24.80
N TRP A 39 13.23 3.17 -25.63
CA TRP A 39 12.64 3.70 -26.85
C TRP A 39 11.37 4.50 -26.60
N TRP A 40 10.56 4.05 -25.64
CA TRP A 40 9.26 4.63 -25.31
C TRP A 40 9.13 4.82 -23.79
N PRO A 41 9.72 5.88 -23.23
CA PRO A 41 9.71 6.12 -21.77
C PRO A 41 8.29 6.40 -21.24
N GLU A 42 7.42 6.96 -22.07
CA GLU A 42 6.00 7.23 -21.79
C GLU A 42 5.09 6.01 -22.11
N ARG A 43 5.65 4.81 -22.28
CA ARG A 43 4.85 3.59 -22.48
C ARG A 43 4.20 3.17 -21.16
N LEU A 44 2.91 2.81 -21.21
CA LEU A 44 2.18 2.24 -20.08
C LEU A 44 2.86 0.96 -19.56
N ASN A 45 3.01 0.86 -18.24
CA ASN A 45 3.56 -0.33 -17.59
C ASN A 45 2.44 -1.30 -17.21
N LEU A 46 2.11 -2.26 -18.07
CA LEU A 46 1.08 -3.28 -17.76
C LEU A 46 1.59 -4.39 -16.83
N LYS A 47 2.89 -4.47 -16.55
CA LYS A 47 3.46 -5.48 -15.64
C LYS A 47 2.87 -5.36 -14.23
N ILE A 48 2.49 -4.16 -13.80
CA ILE A 48 1.89 -3.96 -12.48
C ILE A 48 0.51 -4.64 -12.32
N LEU A 49 -0.12 -5.07 -13.41
CA LEU A 49 -1.37 -5.85 -13.39
C LEU A 49 -1.14 -7.36 -13.20
N ALA A 50 0.12 -7.80 -13.12
CA ALA A 50 0.50 -9.21 -12.96
C ALA A 50 1.53 -9.34 -11.84
N LYS A 51 1.16 -8.94 -10.60
CA LYS A 51 2.02 -9.06 -9.41
C LYS A 51 2.13 -10.51 -8.95
N ASN A 52 3.34 -10.92 -8.57
CA ASN A 52 3.68 -12.27 -8.11
C ASN A 52 3.06 -13.35 -9.00
N PRO A 53 3.32 -13.31 -10.32
CA PRO A 53 2.72 -14.26 -11.25
C PRO A 53 3.11 -15.69 -10.85
N ALA A 54 2.29 -16.67 -11.22
CA ALA A 54 2.48 -18.07 -10.81
C ALA A 54 3.89 -18.59 -11.17
N GLU A 55 4.46 -18.12 -12.28
CA GLU A 55 5.81 -18.47 -12.73
C GLU A 55 6.92 -17.94 -11.81
N ALA A 56 6.66 -16.87 -11.05
CA ALA A 56 7.60 -16.29 -10.09
C ALA A 56 7.38 -16.80 -8.66
N ASN A 57 6.21 -17.37 -8.35
CA ASN A 57 5.86 -17.85 -7.02
C ASN A 57 6.26 -19.33 -6.83
N PRO A 58 7.26 -19.64 -5.97
CA PRO A 58 7.74 -21.01 -5.76
C PRO A 58 6.82 -21.87 -4.88
N MET A 59 5.75 -21.32 -4.28
CA MET A 59 4.88 -22.06 -3.37
C MET A 59 3.84 -22.94 -4.08
N GLY A 60 3.53 -22.63 -5.35
CA GLY A 60 2.47 -23.28 -6.13
C GLY A 60 1.06 -22.72 -5.83
N ASP A 61 0.14 -22.93 -6.77
CA ASP A 61 -1.20 -22.33 -6.75
C ASP A 61 -2.11 -22.85 -5.62
N ASP A 62 -1.85 -24.07 -5.13
CA ASP A 62 -2.64 -24.73 -4.07
C ASP A 62 -2.17 -24.38 -2.65
N PHE A 63 -1.11 -23.58 -2.49
CA PHE A 63 -0.56 -23.25 -1.17
C PHE A 63 -1.42 -22.21 -0.42
N ASP A 64 -1.95 -22.61 0.73
CA ASP A 64 -2.66 -21.73 1.66
C ASP A 64 -1.77 -21.37 2.86
N TYR A 65 -1.32 -20.12 2.90
CA TYR A 65 -0.50 -19.62 3.99
C TYR A 65 -1.25 -19.57 5.33
N ALA A 66 -2.55 -19.27 5.33
CA ALA A 66 -3.32 -19.19 6.56
C ALA A 66 -3.42 -20.57 7.23
N GLU A 67 -3.67 -21.62 6.45
CA GLU A 67 -3.63 -23.01 6.93
C GLU A 67 -2.23 -23.41 7.40
N ALA A 68 -1.18 -23.07 6.63
CA ALA A 68 0.20 -23.34 7.05
C ALA A 68 0.55 -22.67 8.39
N PHE A 69 0.20 -21.39 8.57
CA PHE A 69 0.46 -20.63 9.78
C PHE A 69 -0.32 -21.16 10.99
N LYS A 70 -1.56 -21.64 10.82
CA LYS A 70 -2.35 -22.27 11.91
C LYS A 70 -1.65 -23.49 12.52
N THR A 71 -0.74 -24.14 11.81
CA THR A 71 0.06 -25.27 12.32
C THR A 71 1.36 -24.86 13.04
N LEU A 72 1.68 -23.57 13.08
CA LEU A 72 2.91 -23.04 13.66
C LEU A 72 2.86 -23.05 15.19
N ASP A 73 3.91 -23.58 15.83
CA ASP A 73 4.13 -23.38 17.27
C ASP A 73 4.72 -21.98 17.50
N LEU A 74 3.83 -20.98 17.55
CA LEU A 74 4.23 -19.57 17.73
C LEU A 74 5.07 -19.36 19.01
N PRO A 75 4.73 -19.95 20.18
CA PRO A 75 5.60 -19.90 21.35
C PRO A 75 7.02 -20.43 21.11
N ALA A 76 7.20 -21.50 20.34
CA ALA A 76 8.53 -21.99 19.99
C ALA A 76 9.29 -21.03 19.07
N VAL A 77 8.61 -20.42 18.09
CA VAL A 77 9.20 -19.38 17.23
C VAL A 77 9.69 -18.20 18.06
N LYS A 78 8.85 -17.69 18.97
CA LYS A 78 9.21 -16.56 19.86
C LYS A 78 10.42 -16.90 20.74
N ARG A 79 10.52 -18.13 21.25
CA ARG A 79 11.71 -18.59 22.00
C ARG A 79 12.97 -18.60 21.15
N ASP A 80 12.91 -19.16 19.94
CA ASP A 80 14.08 -19.20 19.05
C ASP A 80 14.50 -17.79 18.60
N ILE A 81 13.55 -16.87 18.41
CA ILE A 81 13.86 -15.47 18.17
C ILE A 81 14.60 -14.88 19.38
N ALA A 82 14.09 -15.08 20.59
CA ALA A 82 14.73 -14.58 21.81
C ALA A 82 16.16 -15.12 21.98
N GLU A 83 16.43 -16.38 21.58
CA GLU A 83 17.79 -16.92 21.52
C GLU A 83 18.66 -16.14 20.52
N VAL A 84 18.17 -15.89 19.29
CA VAL A 84 18.88 -15.07 18.30
C VAL A 84 19.21 -13.68 18.85
N LEU A 85 18.31 -13.06 19.63
CA LEU A 85 18.53 -11.72 20.16
C LEU A 85 19.77 -11.59 21.06
N THR A 86 20.25 -12.68 21.66
CA THR A 86 21.43 -12.67 22.56
C THR A 86 22.60 -13.54 22.07
N ASP A 87 22.42 -14.25 20.96
CA ASP A 87 23.44 -15.07 20.30
C ASP A 87 24.29 -14.23 19.32
N SER A 88 25.13 -13.36 19.89
CA SER A 88 26.01 -12.44 19.14
C SER A 88 26.91 -13.19 18.14
N LYS A 89 27.03 -12.65 16.93
CA LYS A 89 27.85 -13.18 15.84
C LYS A 89 29.04 -12.28 15.55
N ASP A 90 30.21 -12.86 15.39
CA ASP A 90 31.46 -12.13 15.13
C ASP A 90 31.40 -11.26 13.85
N TRP A 91 30.64 -11.70 12.84
CA TRP A 91 30.48 -10.96 11.59
C TRP A 91 29.55 -9.74 11.71
N TRP A 92 28.81 -9.62 12.80
CA TRP A 92 28.02 -8.44 13.14
C TRP A 92 27.73 -8.41 14.65
N PRO A 93 28.69 -8.03 15.52
CA PRO A 93 28.54 -8.16 16.97
C PRO A 93 27.33 -7.39 17.52
N ALA A 94 26.62 -7.97 18.49
CA ALA A 94 25.47 -7.33 19.11
C ALA A 94 25.89 -6.18 20.02
N ASP A 95 25.35 -4.98 19.79
CA ASP A 95 25.48 -3.86 20.73
C ASP A 95 24.92 -4.25 22.09
N PHE A 96 25.64 -3.94 23.17
CA PHE A 96 25.24 -4.27 24.54
C PHE A 96 24.98 -5.77 24.77
N GLY A 97 25.45 -6.64 23.87
CA GLY A 97 25.15 -8.07 23.87
C GLY A 97 23.71 -8.43 23.49
N HIS A 98 22.96 -7.53 22.86
CA HIS A 98 21.55 -7.75 22.52
C HIS A 98 21.13 -7.11 21.18
N TYR A 99 20.64 -7.90 20.21
CA TYR A 99 20.17 -7.41 18.91
C TYR A 99 18.77 -6.79 18.93
N GLY A 100 18.05 -6.87 20.05
CA GLY A 100 16.67 -6.37 20.17
C GLY A 100 16.44 -4.98 19.55
N PRO A 101 17.25 -3.96 19.86
CA PRO A 101 17.06 -2.63 19.26
C PRO A 101 17.22 -2.61 17.73
N LEU A 102 18.18 -3.38 17.19
CA LEU A 102 18.34 -3.54 15.74
C LEU A 102 17.11 -4.20 15.10
N MET A 103 16.50 -5.18 15.78
CA MET A 103 15.30 -5.86 15.32
C MET A 103 14.04 -4.98 15.42
N ILE A 104 13.94 -4.11 16.43
CA ILE A 104 12.88 -3.09 16.52
C ILE A 104 13.00 -2.14 15.33
N ARG A 105 14.20 -1.62 15.03
CA ARG A 105 14.43 -0.79 13.84
C ARG A 105 14.04 -1.54 12.56
N MET A 106 14.42 -2.80 12.43
CA MET A 106 14.06 -3.61 11.25
C MET A 106 12.54 -3.70 11.05
N ALA A 107 11.79 -4.01 12.11
CA ALA A 107 10.33 -4.08 12.06
C ALA A 107 9.69 -2.71 11.81
N TRP A 108 10.18 -1.66 12.49
CA TRP A 108 9.79 -0.26 12.25
C TRP A 108 9.96 0.12 10.78
N HIS A 109 11.13 -0.10 10.19
CA HIS A 109 11.42 0.22 8.78
C HIS A 109 10.65 -0.67 7.81
N SER A 110 10.31 -1.90 8.19
CA SER A 110 9.48 -2.76 7.35
C SER A 110 8.07 -2.21 7.26
N ALA A 111 7.49 -1.78 8.37
CA ALA A 111 6.14 -1.22 8.41
C ALA A 111 6.09 0.26 7.99
N GLY A 112 7.18 0.99 8.20
CA GLY A 112 7.28 2.43 8.11
C GLY A 112 7.25 3.02 6.71
N THR A 113 7.15 2.21 5.65
CA THR A 113 7.05 2.73 4.27
C THR A 113 5.61 2.99 3.81
N TYR A 114 4.62 2.59 4.63
CA TYR A 114 3.19 2.70 4.32
C TYR A 114 2.72 4.13 4.12
N ARG A 115 1.77 4.34 3.21
CA ARG A 115 1.14 5.65 2.98
C ARG A 115 -0.37 5.49 2.88
N ILE A 116 -1.11 6.31 3.62
CA ILE A 116 -2.58 6.21 3.66
C ILE A 116 -3.24 6.56 2.32
N SER A 117 -2.61 7.43 1.53
CA SER A 117 -3.13 7.95 0.26
C SER A 117 -3.42 6.85 -0.77
N ASP A 118 -2.57 5.83 -0.88
CA ASP A 118 -2.78 4.69 -1.80
C ASP A 118 -2.63 3.30 -1.14
N GLY A 119 -2.34 3.28 0.16
CA GLY A 119 -2.19 2.05 0.94
C GLY A 119 -0.91 1.27 0.63
N ARG A 120 -0.04 1.76 -0.26
CA ARG A 120 1.20 1.07 -0.66
C ARG A 120 2.32 1.26 0.37
N GLY A 121 3.34 0.42 0.27
CA GLY A 121 4.35 0.24 1.31
C GLY A 121 3.81 -0.59 2.47
N GLY A 122 4.50 -0.56 3.61
CA GLY A 122 4.16 -1.36 4.78
C GLY A 122 4.85 -2.73 4.81
N ALA A 123 4.53 -3.49 5.85
CA ALA A 123 5.17 -4.77 6.15
C ALA A 123 4.44 -5.99 5.53
N GLY A 124 3.26 -5.78 4.94
CA GLY A 124 2.25 -6.78 4.61
C GLY A 124 2.67 -7.86 3.62
N SER A 125 3.78 -7.66 2.90
CA SER A 125 4.32 -8.57 1.89
C SER A 125 5.82 -8.84 2.02
N GLY A 126 6.47 -8.25 3.03
CA GLY A 126 7.89 -8.43 3.31
C GLY A 126 8.82 -7.77 2.28
N GLN A 127 8.42 -6.65 1.66
CA GLN A 127 9.21 -6.02 0.57
C GLN A 127 10.59 -5.48 0.99
N GLN A 128 10.89 -5.35 2.29
CA GLN A 128 12.22 -4.92 2.77
C GLN A 128 13.37 -5.86 2.33
N ARG A 129 13.06 -7.09 1.89
CA ARG A 129 14.07 -8.02 1.32
C ARG A 129 14.30 -7.87 -0.19
N PHE A 130 13.56 -7.00 -0.87
CA PHE A 130 13.70 -6.73 -2.30
C PHE A 130 14.08 -5.28 -2.57
N ALA A 131 14.59 -5.02 -3.77
CA ALA A 131 14.79 -3.68 -4.28
C ALA A 131 13.44 -2.92 -4.37
N PRO A 132 13.44 -1.58 -4.22
CA PRO A 132 14.57 -0.76 -3.83
C PRO A 132 14.80 -0.75 -2.30
N LEU A 133 13.83 -1.24 -1.50
CA LEU A 133 13.84 -1.11 -0.05
C LEU A 133 15.02 -1.82 0.63
N ASN A 134 15.48 -2.94 0.09
CA ASN A 134 16.64 -3.65 0.63
C ASN A 134 17.94 -2.83 0.59
N SER A 135 17.96 -1.74 -0.19
CA SER A 135 19.15 -0.94 -0.51
C SER A 135 18.97 0.56 -0.31
N TRP A 136 17.80 1.00 0.18
CA TRP A 136 17.63 2.38 0.62
C TRP A 136 18.67 2.77 1.69
N PRO A 137 19.23 3.99 1.66
CA PRO A 137 20.19 4.46 2.66
C PRO A 137 19.68 4.31 4.09
N ASP A 138 18.40 4.62 4.34
CA ASP A 138 17.81 4.52 5.68
C ASP A 138 17.60 3.07 6.12
N ASN A 139 17.74 2.08 5.21
CA ASN A 139 17.74 0.66 5.52
C ASN A 139 19.15 0.07 5.64
N ALA A 140 20.19 0.91 5.68
CA ALA A 140 21.56 0.48 5.89
C ALA A 140 21.68 -0.46 7.10
N SER A 141 22.46 -1.52 6.92
CA SER A 141 22.70 -2.60 7.89
C SER A 141 21.48 -3.47 8.27
N LEU A 142 20.27 -3.20 7.75
CA LEU A 142 19.11 -4.09 7.99
C LEU A 142 19.20 -5.40 7.19
N ASP A 143 20.04 -5.46 6.17
CA ASP A 143 20.47 -6.71 5.53
C ASP A 143 21.12 -7.67 6.54
N LYS A 144 21.90 -7.14 7.50
CA LYS A 144 22.48 -7.92 8.62
C LYS A 144 21.38 -8.43 9.56
N ALA A 145 20.43 -7.57 9.92
CA ALA A 145 19.29 -7.92 10.78
C ALA A 145 18.46 -9.07 10.17
N ARG A 146 18.07 -8.97 8.89
CA ARG A 146 17.36 -10.04 8.19
C ARG A 146 18.19 -11.33 8.11
N ARG A 147 19.50 -11.22 7.89
CA ARG A 147 20.41 -12.38 7.83
C ARG A 147 20.50 -13.13 9.16
N LEU A 148 20.50 -12.42 10.30
CA LEU A 148 20.49 -13.03 11.63
C LEU A 148 19.25 -13.89 11.88
N LEU A 149 18.12 -13.59 11.22
CA LEU A 149 16.85 -14.32 11.35
C LEU A 149 16.71 -15.52 10.41
N TRP A 150 17.64 -15.69 9.46
CA TRP A 150 17.61 -16.81 8.53
C TRP A 150 17.52 -18.20 9.21
N PRO A 151 18.26 -18.49 10.30
CA PRO A 151 18.12 -19.77 11.01
C PRO A 151 16.70 -20.04 11.51
N VAL A 152 15.98 -19.01 11.97
CA VAL A 152 14.57 -19.12 12.40
C VAL A 152 13.69 -19.42 11.20
N LYS A 153 13.78 -18.60 10.12
CA LYS A 153 13.01 -18.85 8.89
C LYS A 153 13.26 -20.25 8.33
N LYS A 154 14.51 -20.69 8.31
CA LYS A 154 14.93 -22.03 7.85
C LYS A 154 14.28 -23.14 8.68
N LYS A 155 14.20 -22.97 10.01
CA LYS A 155 13.63 -23.98 10.92
C LYS A 155 12.12 -24.14 10.75
N TYR A 156 11.40 -23.04 10.53
CA TYR A 156 9.93 -23.06 10.46
C TYR A 156 9.36 -23.15 9.04
N GLY A 157 10.17 -22.84 8.02
CA GLY A 157 9.81 -23.05 6.61
C GLY A 157 8.64 -22.19 6.18
N GLU A 158 7.74 -22.76 5.39
CA GLU A 158 6.55 -22.10 4.84
C GLU A 158 5.49 -21.70 5.88
N ARG A 159 5.56 -22.26 7.10
CA ARG A 159 4.59 -21.98 8.18
C ARG A 159 4.73 -20.60 8.80
N ILE A 160 5.81 -19.87 8.48
CA ILE A 160 5.96 -18.45 8.80
C ILE A 160 6.61 -17.75 7.60
N SER A 161 5.94 -16.73 7.09
CA SER A 161 6.48 -15.87 6.03
C SER A 161 7.61 -14.99 6.56
N TRP A 162 8.45 -14.47 5.68
CA TRP A 162 9.37 -13.40 6.07
C TRP A 162 8.60 -12.18 6.54
N ALA A 163 7.51 -11.80 5.86
CA ALA A 163 6.68 -10.67 6.26
C ALA A 163 6.23 -10.74 7.73
N ASP A 164 5.70 -11.89 8.19
CA ASP A 164 5.32 -12.07 9.58
C ASP A 164 6.54 -12.16 10.51
N LEU A 165 7.62 -12.84 10.10
CA LEU A 165 8.82 -13.00 10.91
C LEU A 165 9.52 -11.66 11.22
N LEU A 166 9.58 -10.73 10.26
CA LEU A 166 10.18 -9.41 10.46
C LEU A 166 9.45 -8.64 11.57
N VAL A 167 8.11 -8.62 11.52
CA VAL A 167 7.26 -7.94 12.51
C VAL A 167 7.32 -8.66 13.87
N LEU A 168 7.13 -9.98 13.88
CA LEU A 168 7.15 -10.79 15.10
C LEU A 168 8.47 -10.61 15.87
N THR A 169 9.59 -10.51 15.15
CA THR A 169 10.90 -10.30 15.77
C THR A 169 10.97 -8.96 16.51
N GLY A 170 10.40 -7.88 15.93
CA GLY A 170 10.28 -6.60 16.62
C GLY A 170 9.45 -6.70 17.91
N ASN A 171 8.32 -7.42 17.87
CA ASN A 171 7.50 -7.67 19.06
C ASN A 171 8.27 -8.45 20.14
N VAL A 172 8.93 -9.56 19.77
CA VAL A 172 9.72 -10.36 20.73
C VAL A 172 10.87 -9.54 21.31
N ALA A 173 11.49 -8.67 20.52
CA ALA A 173 12.53 -7.76 21.01
C ALA A 173 11.98 -6.78 22.07
N LEU A 174 10.81 -6.18 21.86
CA LEU A 174 10.15 -5.35 22.86
C LEU A 174 9.82 -6.13 24.14
N GLU A 175 9.24 -7.32 24.00
CA GLU A 175 8.85 -8.18 25.12
C GLU A 175 10.05 -8.61 25.97
N THR A 176 11.13 -9.09 25.34
CA THR A 176 12.34 -9.54 26.02
C THR A 176 13.10 -8.41 26.71
N MET A 177 12.95 -7.18 26.22
CA MET A 177 13.50 -5.97 26.84
C MET A 177 12.54 -5.31 27.83
N GLY A 178 11.42 -5.96 28.19
CA GLY A 178 10.59 -5.57 29.32
C GLY A 178 9.36 -4.71 29.00
N LEU A 179 9.03 -4.52 27.72
CA LEU A 179 7.76 -3.90 27.33
C LEU A 179 6.73 -4.96 26.91
N LYS A 180 5.58 -4.96 27.55
CA LYS A 180 4.43 -5.75 27.09
C LYS A 180 3.80 -5.10 25.86
N THR A 181 3.81 -5.78 24.72
CA THR A 181 3.11 -5.32 23.51
C THR A 181 1.60 -5.51 23.62
N PHE A 182 0.83 -4.78 22.80
CA PHE A 182 -0.63 -4.91 22.74
C PHE A 182 -1.08 -6.29 22.23
N GLY A 183 -0.31 -6.89 21.32
CA GLY A 183 -0.50 -8.23 20.78
C GLY A 183 0.21 -8.39 19.43
N PHE A 184 -0.06 -9.49 18.73
CA PHE A 184 0.49 -9.80 17.41
C PHE A 184 -0.49 -10.62 16.59
N ALA A 185 -0.59 -10.33 15.29
CA ALA A 185 -1.25 -11.17 14.31
C ALA A 185 -0.31 -11.54 13.16
N GLY A 186 -0.31 -12.82 12.80
CA GLY A 186 0.21 -13.32 11.53
C GLY A 186 -0.84 -13.26 10.42
N GLY A 187 -0.47 -13.67 9.21
CA GLY A 187 -1.35 -13.68 8.03
C GLY A 187 -0.83 -12.85 6.84
N ARG A 188 0.43 -12.40 6.90
CA ARG A 188 1.10 -11.72 5.78
C ARG A 188 1.71 -12.76 4.85
N VAL A 189 1.32 -12.74 3.58
CA VAL A 189 1.86 -13.65 2.56
C VAL A 189 3.11 -13.03 1.95
N ASP A 190 4.16 -13.84 1.77
CA ASP A 190 5.41 -13.38 1.16
C ASP A 190 5.24 -13.00 -0.32
N ALA A 191 5.83 -11.89 -0.74
CA ALA A 191 6.03 -11.57 -2.15
C ALA A 191 7.22 -12.33 -2.77
N TRP A 192 7.29 -12.39 -4.08
CA TRP A 192 8.36 -13.08 -4.82
C TRP A 192 9.07 -12.18 -5.84
N GLU A 193 8.64 -10.94 -5.98
CA GLU A 193 9.28 -9.91 -6.78
C GLU A 193 9.19 -8.52 -6.12
N PRO A 194 10.07 -7.58 -6.51
CA PRO A 194 9.96 -6.16 -6.17
C PRO A 194 8.61 -5.54 -6.55
N GLU A 195 8.13 -4.60 -5.75
CA GLU A 195 7.01 -3.75 -6.14
C GLU A 195 7.45 -2.67 -7.13
N GLU A 196 7.14 -2.88 -8.41
CA GLU A 196 7.29 -1.87 -9.47
C GLU A 196 6.09 -0.91 -9.56
N ASP A 197 5.09 -1.10 -8.70
CA ASP A 197 3.84 -0.34 -8.65
C ASP A 197 3.83 0.76 -7.59
N VAL A 198 4.92 0.96 -6.85
CA VAL A 198 5.02 2.07 -5.89
C VAL A 198 5.78 3.25 -6.48
N TYR A 199 5.11 4.41 -6.55
CA TYR A 199 5.77 5.68 -6.82
C TYR A 199 6.39 6.24 -5.53
N TRP A 200 7.71 6.02 -5.39
CA TRP A 200 8.53 6.47 -4.24
C TRP A 200 9.00 7.93 -4.32
N GLY A 201 8.84 8.57 -5.48
CA GLY A 201 9.22 9.96 -5.73
C GLY A 201 9.86 10.17 -7.11
N PRO A 202 10.00 11.44 -7.53
CA PRO A 202 10.53 11.80 -8.84
C PRO A 202 12.06 11.79 -8.93
N GLU A 203 12.76 11.63 -7.80
CA GLU A 203 14.21 11.79 -7.74
C GLU A 203 14.96 10.68 -8.48
N THR A 204 16.07 11.06 -9.11
CA THR A 204 17.02 10.16 -9.77
C THR A 204 18.26 9.87 -8.90
N GLU A 205 18.33 10.45 -7.70
CA GLU A 205 19.43 10.29 -6.75
C GLU A 205 18.89 9.99 -5.34
N TRP A 206 19.63 9.18 -4.59
CA TRP A 206 19.32 8.91 -3.18
C TRP A 206 19.46 10.17 -2.34
N LEU A 207 18.57 10.31 -1.35
CA LEU A 207 18.48 11.45 -0.44
C LEU A 207 18.21 12.80 -1.15
N GLY A 208 17.76 12.81 -2.40
CA GLY A 208 17.23 14.00 -3.05
C GLY A 208 15.85 14.41 -2.49
N ASP A 209 15.49 15.69 -2.64
CA ASP A 209 14.26 16.31 -2.12
C ASP A 209 13.42 17.02 -3.20
N ALA A 210 13.53 16.63 -4.48
CA ALA A 210 12.80 17.22 -5.62
C ALA A 210 11.26 17.01 -5.60
N ARG A 211 10.72 16.65 -4.44
CA ARG A 211 9.33 16.32 -4.13
C ARG A 211 8.55 17.44 -3.42
N TYR A 212 9.17 18.59 -3.23
CA TYR A 212 8.54 19.75 -2.59
C TYR A 212 8.16 20.83 -3.61
N SER A 213 7.02 21.47 -3.36
CA SER A 213 6.62 22.72 -4.02
C SER A 213 6.15 23.76 -3.00
N GLY A 214 5.97 25.02 -3.43
CA GLY A 214 5.41 26.06 -2.58
C GLY A 214 6.18 26.25 -1.26
N ASP A 215 5.44 26.40 -0.15
CA ASP A 215 6.00 26.50 1.20
C ASP A 215 6.18 25.10 1.82
N ARG A 216 7.11 24.32 1.25
CA ARG A 216 7.45 22.96 1.71
C ARG A 216 6.24 22.00 1.68
N GLU A 217 5.40 22.13 0.66
CA GLU A 217 4.30 21.21 0.39
C GLU A 217 4.85 19.93 -0.23
N LEU A 218 4.77 18.82 0.50
CA LEU A 218 5.21 17.51 0.03
C LEU A 218 4.27 16.97 -1.05
N GLU A 219 4.80 16.47 -2.15
CA GLU A 219 4.02 15.88 -3.24
C GLU A 219 3.18 14.68 -2.76
N ASN A 220 1.88 14.67 -3.04
CA ASN A 220 1.05 13.46 -2.88
C ASN A 220 1.40 12.46 -4.00
N PRO A 221 1.46 11.15 -3.73
CA PRO A 221 1.10 10.45 -2.48
C PRO A 221 2.26 10.21 -1.49
N LEU A 222 3.42 10.85 -1.64
CA LEU A 222 4.66 10.53 -0.90
C LEU A 222 4.52 10.70 0.62
N GLY A 223 5.17 9.81 1.38
CA GLY A 223 5.15 9.80 2.85
C GLY A 223 6.48 10.13 3.51
N ALA A 224 7.52 10.48 2.74
CA ALA A 224 8.87 10.75 3.23
C ALA A 224 9.44 12.03 2.62
N VAL A 225 10.34 12.70 3.34
CA VAL A 225 10.92 14.01 2.95
C VAL A 225 12.03 13.91 1.90
N GLN A 226 12.69 12.77 1.78
CA GLN A 226 13.76 12.52 0.80
C GLN A 226 13.67 11.10 0.25
N MET A 227 14.17 10.89 -0.96
CA MET A 227 14.20 9.57 -1.58
C MET A 227 15.12 8.64 -0.79
N GLY A 228 14.62 7.47 -0.38
CA GLY A 228 15.40 6.50 0.38
C GLY A 228 15.38 6.66 1.91
N LEU A 229 14.61 7.63 2.43
CA LEU A 229 14.26 7.73 3.85
C LEU A 229 12.91 7.08 4.16
N ILE A 230 12.71 6.60 5.38
CA ILE A 230 11.42 6.08 5.84
C ILE A 230 10.43 7.23 6.11
N TYR A 231 10.84 8.26 6.87
CA TYR A 231 10.00 9.42 7.21
C TYR A 231 10.73 10.75 6.95
N VAL A 232 11.62 11.11 7.87
CA VAL A 232 12.26 12.42 7.95
C VAL A 232 13.78 12.29 8.03
N ASN A 233 14.49 13.38 7.74
CA ASN A 233 15.93 13.45 7.94
C ASN A 233 16.26 13.61 9.45
N PRO A 234 17.06 12.72 10.05
CA PRO A 234 17.35 12.76 11.49
C PRO A 234 18.20 13.96 11.93
N GLU A 235 18.93 14.59 11.00
CA GLU A 235 19.68 15.83 11.24
C GLU A 235 18.80 17.07 11.16
N GLY A 236 17.58 16.95 10.62
CA GLY A 236 16.62 18.02 10.36
C GLY A 236 16.47 18.32 8.86
N PRO A 237 15.52 19.19 8.46
CA PRO A 237 15.17 19.46 7.05
C PRO A 237 16.41 19.75 6.19
N ASN A 238 16.70 18.89 5.22
CA ASN A 238 17.88 18.99 4.33
C ASN A 238 19.21 19.11 5.10
N GLY A 239 19.32 18.45 6.26
CA GLY A 239 20.50 18.48 7.13
C GLY A 239 20.59 19.71 8.03
N ASN A 240 19.62 20.64 8.00
CA ASN A 240 19.58 21.80 8.88
C ASN A 240 19.11 21.41 10.30
N PRO A 241 19.94 21.57 11.35
CA PRO A 241 19.62 21.13 12.71
C PRO A 241 18.67 22.10 13.44
N ASP A 242 17.48 22.28 12.89
CA ASP A 242 16.37 23.03 13.48
C ASP A 242 15.27 22.06 13.96
N PRO A 243 15.14 21.85 15.28
CA PRO A 243 14.11 20.96 15.84
C PRO A 243 12.67 21.40 15.53
N ILE A 244 12.40 22.69 15.41
CA ILE A 244 11.05 23.20 15.14
C ILE A 244 10.68 22.96 13.67
N ALA A 245 11.63 23.19 12.76
CA ALA A 245 11.42 22.87 11.35
C ALA A 245 11.27 21.36 11.13
N ALA A 246 12.09 20.53 11.81
CA ALA A 246 11.97 19.08 11.79
C ALA A 246 10.60 18.59 12.31
N ALA A 247 10.01 19.24 13.30
CA ALA A 247 8.69 18.88 13.81
C ALA A 247 7.58 19.03 12.76
N ARG A 248 7.69 19.98 11.83
CA ARG A 248 6.74 20.13 10.72
C ARG A 248 6.80 18.94 9.77
N ASP A 249 8.00 18.52 9.42
CA ASP A 249 8.24 17.34 8.57
C ASP A 249 7.77 16.05 9.27
N ILE A 250 8.05 15.90 10.57
CA ILE A 250 7.59 14.76 11.37
C ILE A 250 6.07 14.67 11.31
N ARG A 251 5.37 15.78 11.60
CA ARG A 251 3.90 15.79 11.60
C ARG A 251 3.33 15.44 10.24
N GLU A 252 3.86 16.05 9.18
CA GLU A 252 3.33 15.82 7.84
C GLU A 252 3.54 14.39 7.37
N THR A 253 4.74 13.85 7.57
CA THR A 253 5.06 12.46 7.15
C THR A 253 4.29 11.43 7.97
N PHE A 254 4.25 11.55 9.30
CA PHE A 254 3.50 10.63 10.16
C PHE A 254 1.99 10.66 9.88
N ARG A 255 1.41 11.84 9.64
CA ARG A 255 0.00 11.98 9.21
C ARG A 255 -0.26 11.22 7.91
N ARG A 256 0.63 11.35 6.92
CA ARG A 256 0.55 10.59 5.65
C ARG A 256 0.74 9.09 5.83
N MET A 257 1.25 8.67 6.98
CA MET A 257 1.36 7.27 7.39
C MET A 257 0.27 6.86 8.40
N ALA A 258 -0.82 7.64 8.48
CA ALA A 258 -1.96 7.38 9.36
C ALA A 258 -1.63 7.42 10.86
N MET A 259 -0.64 8.21 11.29
CA MET A 259 -0.31 8.42 12.70
C MET A 259 -0.62 9.86 13.11
N ASN A 260 -1.36 10.02 14.20
CA ASN A 260 -1.63 11.32 14.79
C ASN A 260 -0.46 11.79 15.69
N ASP A 261 -0.59 12.97 16.30
CA ASP A 261 0.49 13.54 17.12
C ASP A 261 0.84 12.70 18.36
N GLU A 262 -0.16 12.10 19.04
CA GLU A 262 0.08 11.25 20.21
C GLU A 262 0.79 9.95 19.82
N GLU A 263 0.31 9.29 18.77
CA GLU A 263 0.92 8.08 18.20
C GLU A 263 2.36 8.36 17.73
N THR A 264 2.60 9.52 17.13
CA THR A 264 3.92 9.95 16.64
C THR A 264 4.92 10.10 17.79
N VAL A 265 4.55 10.86 18.84
CA VAL A 265 5.40 11.03 20.03
C VAL A 265 5.66 9.68 20.70
N ALA A 266 4.62 8.85 20.84
CA ALA A 266 4.74 7.53 21.45
C ALA A 266 5.69 6.63 20.66
N LEU A 267 5.57 6.57 19.33
CA LEU A 267 6.42 5.74 18.46
C LEU A 267 7.88 6.17 18.48
N ILE A 268 8.17 7.47 18.35
CA ILE A 268 9.55 7.98 18.33
C ILE A 268 10.21 7.76 19.69
N ALA A 269 9.58 8.23 20.78
CA ALA A 269 10.14 8.08 22.13
C ALA A 269 10.23 6.61 22.56
N GLY A 270 9.24 5.79 22.19
CA GLY A 270 9.20 4.37 22.52
C GLY A 270 10.27 3.57 21.78
N GLY A 271 10.46 3.84 20.48
CA GLY A 271 11.54 3.25 19.69
C GLY A 271 12.92 3.68 20.20
N HIS A 272 13.14 4.98 20.40
CA HIS A 272 14.41 5.55 20.86
C HIS A 272 14.67 5.36 22.37
N THR A 273 13.79 4.66 23.08
CA THR A 273 14.13 4.12 24.41
C THR A 273 15.20 3.02 24.32
N PHE A 274 15.32 2.38 23.15
CA PHE A 274 16.18 1.24 22.91
C PHE A 274 17.36 1.56 21.97
N GLY A 275 18.50 0.91 22.22
CA GLY A 275 19.64 0.88 21.31
C GLY A 275 20.37 2.20 21.13
N LYS A 276 20.94 2.33 19.93
CA LYS A 276 21.79 3.44 19.50
C LYS A 276 21.79 3.58 17.98
N THR A 277 22.28 4.71 17.47
CA THR A 277 22.67 4.92 16.07
C THR A 277 24.15 4.54 15.86
N HIS A 278 24.63 4.49 14.60
CA HIS A 278 26.02 4.11 14.27
C HIS A 278 26.65 5.05 13.24
N GLY A 279 27.76 5.66 13.64
CA GLY A 279 28.51 6.70 12.93
C GLY A 279 29.95 6.79 13.45
N ALA A 280 30.59 5.64 13.69
CA ALA A 280 31.92 5.55 14.30
C ALA A 280 33.05 6.22 13.50
N GLY A 281 32.84 6.48 12.21
CA GLY A 281 33.79 7.14 11.33
C GLY A 281 33.14 7.60 10.01
N PRO A 282 33.93 8.21 9.11
CA PRO A 282 33.41 8.79 7.86
C PRO A 282 32.70 7.78 6.96
N ASP A 283 31.57 8.21 6.39
CA ASP A 283 30.73 7.46 5.44
C ASP A 283 31.48 7.00 4.19
N SER A 284 32.53 7.71 3.77
CA SER A 284 33.46 7.32 2.68
C SER A 284 34.11 5.93 2.85
N ASN A 285 34.05 5.33 4.06
CA ASN A 285 34.49 3.96 4.31
C ASN A 285 33.42 2.90 3.99
N VAL A 286 32.17 3.30 3.77
CA VAL A 286 31.03 2.40 3.53
C VAL A 286 30.95 2.10 2.03
N GLY A 287 31.02 0.81 1.69
CA GLY A 287 30.90 0.32 0.32
C GLY A 287 29.46 0.33 -0.20
N ALA A 288 29.29 -0.23 -1.40
CA ALA A 288 28.02 -0.29 -2.11
C ALA A 288 26.88 -0.95 -1.29
N ASP A 289 25.65 -0.49 -1.53
CA ASP A 289 24.41 -1.10 -1.03
C ASP A 289 24.21 -2.53 -1.60
N PRO A 290 23.28 -3.34 -1.05
CA PRO A 290 23.11 -4.73 -1.44
C PRO A 290 22.89 -5.00 -2.94
N GLU A 291 22.18 -4.14 -3.68
CA GLU A 291 21.94 -4.33 -5.12
C GLU A 291 23.17 -3.97 -5.98
N ALA A 292 24.05 -3.10 -5.47
CA ALA A 292 25.31 -2.74 -6.12
C ALA A 292 26.55 -3.47 -5.56
N ALA A 293 26.37 -4.31 -4.54
CA ALA A 293 27.47 -5.01 -3.87
C ALA A 293 28.08 -6.12 -4.75
N PRO A 294 29.38 -6.42 -4.59
CA PRO A 294 30.01 -7.57 -5.24
C PRO A 294 29.33 -8.89 -4.86
N MET A 295 29.29 -9.85 -5.80
CA MET A 295 28.61 -11.14 -5.63
C MET A 295 29.06 -11.91 -4.38
N GLU A 296 30.33 -11.79 -3.98
CA GLU A 296 30.86 -12.43 -2.77
C GLU A 296 30.27 -11.90 -1.46
N GLN A 297 29.54 -10.77 -1.48
CA GLN A 297 28.75 -10.31 -0.33
C GLN A 297 27.45 -11.11 -0.14
N MET A 298 27.07 -11.95 -1.10
CA MET A 298 25.93 -12.87 -0.99
C MET A 298 24.64 -12.16 -0.52
N GLY A 299 24.30 -11.04 -1.16
CA GLY A 299 23.11 -10.24 -0.84
C GLY A 299 23.20 -9.38 0.42
N LEU A 300 24.41 -9.19 0.98
CA LEU A 300 24.70 -8.15 1.95
C LEU A 300 25.32 -6.92 1.26
N GLY A 301 25.25 -5.76 1.90
CA GLY A 301 25.82 -4.51 1.42
C GLY A 301 26.45 -3.67 2.52
N TRP A 302 26.81 -2.43 2.19
CA TRP A 302 27.39 -1.42 3.10
C TRP A 302 28.62 -1.93 3.86
N LYS A 303 29.46 -2.73 3.19
CA LYS A 303 30.69 -3.24 3.79
C LYS A 303 31.59 -2.07 4.14
N SER A 304 31.91 -1.90 5.43
CA SER A 304 32.79 -0.82 5.89
C SER A 304 34.27 -1.24 5.86
N THR A 305 35.14 -0.33 5.43
CA THR A 305 36.61 -0.44 5.54
C THR A 305 37.16 0.26 6.78
N PHE A 306 36.31 0.89 7.59
CA PHE A 306 36.74 1.61 8.79
C PHE A 306 37.09 0.62 9.89
N ASN A 307 38.38 0.50 10.23
CA ASN A 307 38.90 -0.43 11.24
C ASN A 307 38.37 -1.87 11.03
N SER A 308 37.58 -2.42 11.96
CA SER A 308 36.96 -3.75 11.80
C SER A 308 35.71 -3.74 10.91
N GLY A 309 35.09 -2.58 10.70
CA GLY A 309 33.88 -2.36 9.92
C GLY A 309 32.58 -2.81 10.59
N VAL A 310 32.65 -3.33 11.83
CA VAL A 310 31.53 -3.87 12.60
C VAL A 310 31.70 -3.56 14.10
N GLY A 311 30.68 -3.83 14.92
CA GLY A 311 30.75 -3.62 16.37
C GLY A 311 31.09 -2.16 16.73
N PRO A 312 32.18 -1.89 17.49
CA PRO A 312 32.55 -0.52 17.88
C PRO A 312 32.91 0.39 16.69
N ASP A 313 33.16 -0.18 15.51
CA ASP A 313 33.51 0.54 14.28
C ASP A 313 32.35 0.59 13.27
N ALA A 314 31.12 0.21 13.68
CA ALA A 314 29.98 0.19 12.79
C ALA A 314 29.57 1.59 12.31
N ILE A 315 29.17 1.68 11.04
CA ILE A 315 28.65 2.89 10.41
C ILE A 315 27.35 2.50 9.71
N THR A 316 26.25 3.20 10.02
CA THR A 316 24.93 2.99 9.42
C THR A 316 24.33 4.32 8.96
N SER A 317 24.01 5.22 9.89
CA SER A 317 23.43 6.53 9.57
C SER A 317 24.44 7.67 9.57
N GLY A 318 25.64 7.44 10.10
CA GLY A 318 26.62 8.50 10.35
C GLY A 318 26.38 9.26 11.67
N LEU A 319 25.26 9.06 12.35
CA LEU A 319 25.00 9.57 13.70
C LEU A 319 25.53 8.60 14.75
N GLU A 320 26.00 9.10 15.90
CA GLU A 320 26.54 8.28 17.00
C GLU A 320 25.90 8.72 18.32
N VAL A 321 24.67 8.25 18.54
CA VAL A 321 23.77 8.64 19.64
C VAL A 321 23.28 7.38 20.35
N THR A 322 23.42 7.33 21.67
CA THR A 322 22.76 6.35 22.55
C THR A 322 21.86 7.11 23.52
N TRP A 323 20.55 6.87 23.46
CA TRP A 323 19.56 7.73 24.11
C TRP A 323 19.43 7.51 25.62
N THR A 324 19.56 6.26 26.10
CA THR A 324 19.19 5.88 27.47
C THR A 324 20.34 5.22 28.22
N THR A 325 20.23 5.17 29.56
CA THR A 325 21.23 4.50 30.41
C THR A 325 21.08 2.98 30.42
N THR A 326 19.97 2.46 29.90
CA THR A 326 19.67 1.02 29.78
C THR A 326 19.14 0.71 28.38
N PRO A 327 19.99 0.75 27.33
CA PRO A 327 19.54 0.66 25.93
C PRO A 327 18.85 -0.65 25.54
N THR A 328 18.92 -1.67 26.40
CA THR A 328 18.31 -2.99 26.20
C THR A 328 17.17 -3.26 27.19
N GLN A 329 16.62 -2.23 27.82
CA GLN A 329 15.52 -2.32 28.77
C GLN A 329 14.53 -1.18 28.59
N TRP A 330 13.24 -1.49 28.58
CA TRP A 330 12.18 -0.50 28.60
C TRP A 330 12.31 0.38 29.84
N SER A 331 12.23 1.69 29.64
CA SER A 331 12.34 2.68 30.71
C SER A 331 11.73 4.00 30.24
N ASN A 332 11.53 4.95 31.16
CA ASN A 332 11.23 6.33 30.79
C ASN A 332 12.51 7.16 30.54
N GLY A 333 13.63 6.50 30.25
CA GLY A 333 14.96 7.12 30.17
C GLY A 333 15.10 8.13 29.02
N PHE A 334 14.37 7.91 27.91
CA PHE A 334 14.34 8.84 26.78
C PHE A 334 13.82 10.21 27.22
N PHE A 335 12.60 10.26 27.78
CA PHE A 335 11.99 11.52 28.22
C PHE A 335 12.74 12.15 29.39
N LYS A 336 13.25 11.33 30.32
CA LYS A 336 14.11 11.82 31.40
C LYS A 336 15.29 12.60 30.85
N ASN A 337 16.03 12.01 29.92
CA ASN A 337 17.18 12.69 29.32
C ASN A 337 16.74 13.91 28.50
N LEU A 338 15.65 13.80 27.73
CA LEU A 338 15.12 14.90 26.90
C LEU A 338 14.76 16.15 27.71
N PHE A 339 14.17 15.99 28.90
CA PHE A 339 13.68 17.10 29.72
C PHE A 339 14.61 17.55 30.85
N GLU A 340 15.45 16.68 31.40
CA GLU A 340 16.34 17.02 32.53
C GLU A 340 17.66 17.68 32.11
N TYR A 341 17.99 17.70 30.81
CA TYR A 341 19.19 18.32 30.29
C TYR A 341 18.90 19.42 29.28
N GLU A 342 19.83 20.37 29.19
CA GLU A 342 19.94 21.29 28.07
C GLU A 342 20.92 20.73 27.04
N TYR A 343 20.68 20.99 25.76
CA TYR A 343 21.46 20.40 24.68
C TYR A 343 22.27 21.45 23.91
N GLU A 344 23.47 21.05 23.46
CA GLU A 344 24.30 21.78 22.49
C GLU A 344 24.48 20.96 21.22
N LEU A 345 24.46 21.65 20.07
CA LEU A 345 24.77 21.06 18.78
C LEU A 345 26.24 20.64 18.77
N THR A 346 26.49 19.44 18.29
CA THR A 346 27.81 18.84 18.10
C THR A 346 27.83 18.01 16.82
N GLN A 347 28.98 17.44 16.49
CA GLN A 347 29.13 16.55 15.35
C GLN A 347 29.52 15.14 15.80
N SER A 348 28.96 14.14 15.13
CA SER A 348 29.38 12.74 15.28
C SER A 348 30.82 12.54 14.79
N PRO A 349 31.45 11.38 15.08
CA PRO A 349 32.73 11.02 14.46
C PRO A 349 32.69 10.97 12.91
N ALA A 350 31.51 10.77 12.30
CA ALA A 350 31.31 10.83 10.86
C ALA A 350 31.03 12.25 10.33
N GLY A 351 30.84 13.25 11.21
CA GLY A 351 30.56 14.65 10.86
C GLY A 351 29.09 15.05 10.83
N ALA A 352 28.16 14.14 11.16
CA ALA A 352 26.72 14.41 11.16
C ALA A 352 26.30 15.29 12.36
N ASN A 353 25.31 16.15 12.16
CA ASN A 353 24.73 17.01 13.19
C ASN A 353 23.95 16.20 14.22
N GLN A 354 24.34 16.32 15.48
CA GLN A 354 23.64 15.70 16.61
C GLN A 354 23.75 16.56 17.86
N TRP A 355 23.08 16.18 18.94
CA TRP A 355 23.00 16.98 20.15
C TRP A 355 23.57 16.22 21.34
N ILE A 356 24.26 16.93 22.23
CA ILE A 356 24.85 16.38 23.45
C ILE A 356 24.41 17.20 24.66
N ALA A 357 24.15 16.53 25.78
CA ALA A 357 23.75 17.19 27.01
C ALA A 357 24.89 18.06 27.58
N LYS A 358 24.59 19.35 27.80
CA LYS A 358 25.48 20.34 28.42
C LYS A 358 25.73 19.97 29.87
N ASP A 359 27.01 20.00 30.27
CA ASP A 359 27.46 19.80 31.65
C ASP A 359 26.95 18.52 32.35
N ALA A 360 26.50 17.52 31.58
CA ALA A 360 25.98 16.27 32.10
C ALA A 360 27.12 15.26 32.41
N PRO A 361 26.94 14.39 33.43
CA PRO A 361 27.87 13.29 33.68
C PRO A 361 27.81 12.22 32.58
N GLU A 362 28.90 11.46 32.43
CA GLU A 362 28.96 10.28 31.57
C GLU A 362 28.21 9.11 32.22
N ILE A 363 26.96 8.90 31.82
CA ILE A 363 26.04 7.92 32.43
C ILE A 363 25.54 6.88 31.44
N VAL A 364 25.64 7.14 30.14
CA VAL A 364 25.17 6.25 29.08
C VAL A 364 26.26 5.22 28.80
N PRO A 365 25.97 3.91 28.82
CA PRO A 365 27.00 2.88 28.63
C PRO A 365 27.51 2.87 27.18
N ASP A 366 28.78 2.49 27.00
CA ASP A 366 29.30 2.09 25.69
C ASP A 366 28.76 0.71 25.28
N ALA A 367 28.60 0.48 23.97
CA ALA A 367 28.02 -0.75 23.44
C ALA A 367 28.93 -1.98 23.54
N HIS A 368 30.24 -1.78 23.57
CA HIS A 368 31.23 -2.87 23.49
C HIS A 368 32.32 -2.79 24.57
N ASP A 369 32.45 -1.67 25.29
CA ASP A 369 33.43 -1.49 26.36
C ASP A 369 32.75 -1.16 27.71
N PRO A 370 32.63 -2.13 28.64
CA PRO A 370 31.95 -1.91 29.92
C PRO A 370 32.66 -0.91 30.85
N SER A 371 33.90 -0.50 30.52
CA SER A 371 34.64 0.50 31.28
C SER A 371 34.37 1.94 30.82
N LYS A 372 33.69 2.12 29.68
CA LYS A 372 33.41 3.42 29.08
C LYS A 372 31.95 3.82 29.25
N LYS A 373 31.74 5.13 29.39
CA LYS A 373 30.44 5.78 29.39
C LYS A 373 30.51 7.08 28.62
N HIS A 374 29.34 7.55 28.20
CA HIS A 374 29.14 8.74 27.38
C HIS A 374 28.12 9.67 28.04
N ARG A 375 28.14 10.94 27.66
CA ARG A 375 27.06 11.89 28.03
C ARG A 375 25.78 11.55 27.23
N PRO A 376 24.58 11.86 27.76
CA PRO A 376 23.35 11.74 26.99
C PRO A 376 23.40 12.54 25.69
N GLN A 377 22.86 11.96 24.62
CA GLN A 377 22.82 12.53 23.29
C GLN A 377 21.41 12.40 22.69
N MET A 378 21.09 13.26 21.72
CA MET A 378 19.80 13.30 21.02
C MET A 378 20.00 13.64 19.54
N LEU A 379 19.06 13.23 18.71
CA LEU A 379 18.93 13.69 17.32
C LEU A 379 18.20 15.05 17.27
N THR A 380 18.30 15.75 16.14
CA THR A 380 17.49 16.97 15.92
C THR A 380 16.00 16.65 16.01
N THR A 381 15.59 15.51 15.46
CA THR A 381 14.21 15.01 15.48
C THR A 381 13.71 14.59 16.86
N ASP A 382 14.60 14.18 17.77
CA ASP A 382 14.23 13.90 19.17
C ASP A 382 13.89 15.20 19.91
N LEU A 383 14.71 16.23 19.69
CA LEU A 383 14.50 17.56 20.27
C LEU A 383 13.20 18.20 19.76
N SER A 384 12.74 17.87 18.56
CA SER A 384 11.43 18.30 18.03
C SER A 384 10.29 17.97 18.99
N LEU A 385 10.36 16.83 19.69
CA LEU A 385 9.32 16.39 20.62
C LEU A 385 9.22 17.26 21.88
N ARG A 386 10.27 18.05 22.17
CA ARG A 386 10.32 19.00 23.28
C ARG A 386 10.12 20.45 22.83
N PHE A 387 10.55 20.83 21.62
CA PHE A 387 10.51 22.22 21.19
C PHE A 387 9.27 22.60 20.39
N ASP A 388 8.57 21.64 19.80
CA ASP A 388 7.31 21.89 19.11
C ASP A 388 6.16 22.07 20.12
N PRO A 389 5.32 23.11 19.98
CA PRO A 389 4.27 23.42 20.95
C PRO A 389 3.10 22.42 20.97
N ILE A 390 2.99 21.52 20.00
CA ILE A 390 1.97 20.46 19.94
C ILE A 390 2.55 19.17 20.53
N TYR A 391 3.79 18.82 20.22
CA TYR A 391 4.44 17.63 20.77
C TYR A 391 4.87 17.79 22.23
N GLU A 392 5.31 18.98 22.64
CA GLU A 392 5.83 19.20 24.00
C GLU A 392 4.83 18.82 25.10
N PRO A 393 3.54 19.21 25.05
CA PRO A 393 2.59 18.83 26.09
C PRO A 393 2.34 17.32 26.15
N ILE A 394 2.39 16.62 25.00
CA ILE A 394 2.26 15.16 24.93
C ILE A 394 3.49 14.50 25.56
N SER A 395 4.68 14.92 25.13
CA SER A 395 5.96 14.44 25.66
C SER A 395 6.08 14.67 27.17
N ARG A 396 5.66 15.83 27.66
CA ARG A 396 5.66 16.16 29.10
C ARG A 396 4.68 15.28 29.86
N ARG A 397 3.49 15.04 29.33
CA ARG A 397 2.52 14.12 29.95
C ARG A 397 3.07 12.70 30.03
N PHE A 398 3.68 12.18 28.96
CA PHE A 398 4.34 10.87 28.95
C PHE A 398 5.56 10.80 29.86
N TYR A 399 6.30 11.91 29.99
CA TYR A 399 7.39 12.01 30.97
C TYR A 399 6.87 11.88 32.41
N GLU A 400 5.77 12.56 32.74
CA GLU A 400 5.17 12.57 34.07
C GLU A 400 4.33 11.31 34.37
N ASN A 401 3.83 10.61 33.34
CA ASN A 401 2.95 9.45 33.43
C ASN A 401 3.46 8.30 32.52
N PRO A 402 4.52 7.56 32.92
CA PRO A 402 5.15 6.54 32.09
C PRO A 402 4.23 5.38 31.69
N GLU A 403 3.17 5.12 32.46
CA GLU A 403 2.16 4.12 32.14
C GLU A 403 1.26 4.52 30.97
N GLU A 404 0.92 5.81 30.84
CA GLU A 404 0.19 6.32 29.67
C GLU A 404 1.06 6.22 28.42
N PHE A 405 2.35 6.52 28.56
CA PHE A 405 3.33 6.35 27.49
C PHE A 405 3.42 4.89 27.03
N ALA A 406 3.53 3.95 27.97
CA ALA A 406 3.62 2.52 27.65
C ALA A 406 2.38 2.01 26.91
N ASP A 407 1.17 2.42 27.33
CA ASP A 407 -0.08 2.04 26.65
C ASP A 407 -0.17 2.66 25.24
N ALA A 408 0.10 3.97 25.12
CA ALA A 408 0.09 4.67 23.85
C ALA A 408 1.11 4.06 22.86
N PHE A 409 2.33 3.75 23.31
CA PHE A 409 3.33 3.12 22.46
C PHE A 409 2.92 1.69 22.07
N ALA A 410 2.41 0.88 23.00
CA ALA A 410 1.97 -0.48 22.69
C ALA A 410 0.87 -0.51 21.62
N ARG A 411 -0.09 0.42 21.70
CA ARG A 411 -1.18 0.59 20.72
C ARG A 411 -0.69 1.13 19.39
N ALA A 412 0.16 2.16 19.40
CA ALA A 412 0.72 2.75 18.18
C ALA A 412 1.66 1.78 17.45
N TRP A 413 2.45 0.98 18.18
CA TRP A 413 3.29 -0.09 17.64
C TRP A 413 2.44 -1.18 16.96
N PHE A 414 1.34 -1.59 17.59
CA PHE A 414 0.42 -2.55 16.99
C PHE A 414 -0.22 -1.99 15.71
N LYS A 415 -0.74 -0.77 15.75
CA LYS A 415 -1.26 -0.08 14.55
C LYS A 415 -0.22 0.00 13.44
N LEU A 416 0.98 0.49 13.73
CA LEU A 416 2.08 0.57 12.78
C LEU A 416 2.29 -0.75 12.05
N THR A 417 2.41 -1.83 12.83
CA THR A 417 2.80 -3.13 12.30
C THR A 417 1.65 -3.88 11.64
N HIS A 418 0.39 -3.44 11.78
CA HIS A 418 -0.80 -4.14 11.29
C HIS A 418 -1.72 -3.31 10.39
N ARG A 419 -1.44 -2.01 10.18
CA ARG A 419 -2.26 -1.07 9.38
C ARG A 419 -2.52 -1.48 7.93
N ASP A 420 -1.69 -2.36 7.37
CA ASP A 420 -1.77 -2.88 6.00
C ASP A 420 -2.25 -4.34 5.91
N MET A 421 -2.70 -4.89 7.03
CA MET A 421 -3.28 -6.23 7.10
C MET A 421 -4.77 -6.27 6.77
N GLY A 422 -5.43 -5.12 6.59
CA GLY A 422 -6.88 -5.06 6.39
C GLY A 422 -7.67 -5.54 7.61
N PRO A 423 -8.86 -6.12 7.40
CA PRO A 423 -9.80 -6.40 8.47
C PRO A 423 -9.37 -7.58 9.35
N VAL A 424 -9.89 -7.61 10.58
CA VAL A 424 -9.50 -8.57 11.64
C VAL A 424 -9.71 -10.04 11.28
N GLN A 425 -10.57 -10.35 10.30
CA GLN A 425 -10.77 -11.71 9.77
C GLN A 425 -9.47 -12.29 9.20
N ARG A 426 -8.53 -11.45 8.76
CA ARG A 426 -7.22 -11.87 8.25
C ARG A 426 -6.18 -12.14 9.33
N TYR A 427 -6.48 -11.82 10.59
CA TYR A 427 -5.50 -11.84 11.67
C TYR A 427 -5.40 -13.26 12.22
N LEU A 428 -4.19 -13.84 12.21
CA LEU A 428 -3.95 -15.21 12.62
C LEU A 428 -3.10 -15.30 13.89
N GLY A 429 -3.33 -16.34 14.68
CA GLY A 429 -2.52 -16.70 15.83
C GLY A 429 -3.17 -16.40 17.18
N PRO A 430 -2.59 -16.93 18.28
CA PRO A 430 -3.19 -16.88 19.61
C PRO A 430 -3.02 -15.52 20.33
N GLU A 431 -2.27 -14.58 19.78
CA GLU A 431 -1.93 -13.29 20.41
C GLU A 431 -2.64 -12.10 19.75
N VAL A 432 -3.66 -12.36 18.91
CA VAL A 432 -4.50 -11.31 18.33
C VAL A 432 -5.25 -10.58 19.46
N PRO A 433 -5.12 -9.25 19.58
CA PRO A 433 -5.86 -8.49 20.59
C PRO A 433 -7.37 -8.67 20.44
N SER A 434 -8.08 -8.80 21.55
CA SER A 434 -9.54 -8.90 21.56
C SER A 434 -10.26 -7.55 21.39
N GLU A 435 -9.56 -6.45 21.63
CA GLU A 435 -10.10 -5.11 21.41
C GLU A 435 -9.99 -4.76 19.92
N THR A 436 -11.14 -4.46 19.31
CA THR A 436 -11.19 -3.98 17.92
C THR A 436 -10.95 -2.48 17.87
N LEU A 437 -10.02 -2.06 17.03
CA LEU A 437 -9.58 -0.67 16.90
C LEU A 437 -10.20 -0.02 15.65
N LEU A 438 -10.50 1.27 15.73
CA LEU A 438 -11.20 1.99 14.66
C LEU A 438 -10.46 1.95 13.31
N TRP A 439 -9.13 2.01 13.31
CA TRP A 439 -8.30 1.97 12.09
C TRP A 439 -8.36 0.61 11.36
N GLN A 440 -8.89 -0.44 12.00
CA GLN A 440 -9.10 -1.75 11.37
C GLN A 440 -10.38 -1.78 10.52
N ASP A 441 -11.05 -0.63 10.37
CA ASP A 441 -12.33 -0.48 9.67
C ASP A 441 -13.36 -1.53 10.13
N PRO A 442 -13.65 -1.60 11.45
CA PRO A 442 -14.35 -2.72 12.06
C PRO A 442 -15.72 -3.00 11.45
N LEU A 443 -16.08 -4.27 11.41
CA LEU A 443 -17.40 -4.74 10.98
C LEU A 443 -18.13 -5.38 12.17
N PRO A 444 -19.44 -5.19 12.31
CA PRO A 444 -20.20 -5.86 13.36
C PRO A 444 -20.28 -7.36 13.09
N GLU A 445 -20.51 -8.15 14.13
CA GLU A 445 -20.84 -9.57 13.94
C GLU A 445 -22.13 -9.73 13.15
N ARG A 446 -22.17 -10.74 12.28
CA ARG A 446 -23.39 -11.05 11.51
C ARG A 446 -24.49 -11.53 12.45
N THR A 447 -25.69 -10.96 12.29
CA THR A 447 -26.89 -11.40 12.99
C THR A 447 -27.88 -12.07 12.03
N GLY A 448 -28.69 -13.00 12.54
CA GLY A 448 -29.68 -13.74 11.75
C GLY A 448 -29.13 -14.93 10.96
N VAL A 449 -30.04 -15.70 10.38
CA VAL A 449 -29.72 -16.82 9.48
C VAL A 449 -29.46 -16.28 8.07
N LEU A 450 -28.45 -16.81 7.38
CA LEU A 450 -28.15 -16.43 6.00
C LEU A 450 -29.32 -16.77 5.06
N ILE A 451 -29.50 -15.90 4.07
CA ILE A 451 -30.37 -16.18 2.93
C ILE A 451 -29.84 -17.37 2.12
N ASP A 452 -30.76 -18.18 1.59
CA ASP A 452 -30.44 -19.32 0.72
C ASP A 452 -30.69 -18.99 -0.77
N ALA A 453 -30.45 -19.97 -1.66
CA ALA A 453 -30.61 -19.78 -3.09
C ALA A 453 -32.03 -19.36 -3.53
N ALA A 454 -33.07 -19.82 -2.82
CA ALA A 454 -34.45 -19.44 -3.15
C ALA A 454 -34.76 -18.02 -2.71
N ASP A 455 -34.24 -17.60 -1.55
CA ASP A 455 -34.32 -16.21 -1.10
C ASP A 455 -33.57 -15.28 -2.06
N ILE A 456 -32.36 -15.67 -2.48
CA ILE A 456 -31.53 -14.92 -3.44
C ILE A 456 -32.30 -14.71 -4.75
N ALA A 457 -32.90 -15.76 -5.32
CA ALA A 457 -33.72 -15.64 -6.52
C ALA A 457 -34.90 -14.68 -6.33
N THR A 458 -35.62 -14.81 -5.20
CA THR A 458 -36.75 -13.95 -4.83
C THR A 458 -36.33 -12.48 -4.70
N LEU A 459 -35.18 -12.23 -4.05
CA LEU A 459 -34.63 -10.88 -3.87
C LEU A 459 -34.18 -10.27 -5.20
N LYS A 460 -33.54 -11.03 -6.10
CA LYS A 460 -33.20 -10.55 -7.45
C LYS A 460 -34.45 -10.13 -8.21
N GLU A 461 -35.51 -10.93 -8.19
CA GLU A 461 -36.80 -10.58 -8.80
C GLU A 461 -37.41 -9.33 -8.18
N ALA A 462 -37.40 -9.22 -6.85
CA ALA A 462 -37.92 -8.05 -6.14
C ALA A 462 -37.16 -6.76 -6.51
N ILE A 463 -35.83 -6.81 -6.59
CA ILE A 463 -34.99 -5.68 -6.99
C ILE A 463 -35.26 -5.29 -8.45
N LEU A 464 -35.30 -6.26 -9.37
CA LEU A 464 -35.57 -6.01 -10.79
C LEU A 464 -37.01 -5.57 -11.07
N GLY A 465 -37.93 -5.82 -10.14
CA GLY A 465 -39.32 -5.33 -10.18
C GLY A 465 -39.49 -3.89 -9.70
N THR A 466 -38.42 -3.23 -9.23
CA THR A 466 -38.43 -1.80 -8.87
C THR A 466 -38.24 -0.92 -10.11
N ASP A 467 -38.35 0.40 -9.93
CA ASP A 467 -38.05 1.38 -10.99
C ASP A 467 -36.54 1.65 -11.17
N LEU A 468 -35.67 0.91 -10.49
CA LEU A 468 -34.22 1.04 -10.64
C LEU A 468 -33.75 0.46 -11.97
N THR A 469 -32.91 1.21 -12.67
CA THR A 469 -32.33 0.79 -13.95
C THR A 469 -31.12 -0.13 -13.76
N VAL A 470 -30.76 -0.87 -14.82
CA VAL A 470 -29.51 -1.66 -14.87
C VAL A 470 -28.30 -0.78 -14.53
N ALA A 471 -28.21 0.41 -15.15
CA ALA A 471 -27.11 1.34 -14.92
C ALA A 471 -27.02 1.76 -13.44
N GLN A 472 -28.14 2.11 -12.80
CA GLN A 472 -28.15 2.51 -11.39
C GLN A 472 -27.68 1.39 -10.45
N LEU A 473 -28.15 0.16 -10.66
CA LEU A 473 -27.78 -0.99 -9.84
C LEU A 473 -26.31 -1.38 -10.03
N VAL A 474 -25.82 -1.38 -11.27
CA VAL A 474 -24.40 -1.64 -11.59
C VAL A 474 -23.51 -0.54 -11.00
N SER A 475 -23.85 0.73 -11.19
CA SER A 475 -23.06 1.84 -10.66
C SER A 475 -23.01 1.85 -9.13
N ALA A 476 -24.10 1.55 -8.43
CA ALA A 476 -24.11 1.48 -6.96
C ALA A 476 -23.27 0.32 -6.43
N ALA A 477 -23.37 -0.86 -7.04
CA ALA A 477 -22.54 -2.02 -6.68
C ALA A 477 -21.04 -1.74 -6.94
N TRP A 478 -20.73 -1.16 -8.10
CA TRP A 478 -19.36 -0.76 -8.45
C TRP A 478 -18.82 0.31 -7.50
N ALA A 479 -19.59 1.37 -7.22
CA ALA A 479 -19.22 2.43 -6.28
C ALA A 479 -18.88 1.88 -4.89
N SER A 480 -19.62 0.87 -4.43
CA SER A 480 -19.33 0.20 -3.16
C SER A 480 -18.05 -0.64 -3.23
N ALA A 481 -17.96 -1.58 -4.19
CA ALA A 481 -16.88 -2.57 -4.23
C ALA A 481 -15.53 -1.97 -4.66
N SER A 482 -15.55 -1.01 -5.59
CA SER A 482 -14.34 -0.41 -6.18
C SER A 482 -13.55 0.46 -5.20
N THR A 483 -14.05 0.73 -3.99
CA THR A 483 -13.22 1.37 -2.94
C THR A 483 -12.11 0.45 -2.45
N PHE A 484 -12.21 -0.86 -2.70
CA PHE A 484 -11.17 -1.81 -2.33
C PHE A 484 -9.81 -1.43 -2.94
N ARG A 485 -8.75 -1.67 -2.16
CA ARG A 485 -7.37 -1.67 -2.63
C ARG A 485 -6.57 -2.80 -1.99
N GLY A 486 -5.92 -3.62 -2.81
CA GLY A 486 -5.18 -4.81 -2.36
C GLY A 486 -3.87 -4.50 -1.63
N SER A 487 -3.39 -3.26 -1.73
CA SER A 487 -2.18 -2.76 -1.07
C SER A 487 -2.28 -2.90 0.45
N ASP A 488 -3.32 -2.35 1.07
CA ASP A 488 -3.60 -2.43 2.51
C ASP A 488 -4.89 -3.17 2.86
N LYS A 489 -5.63 -3.65 1.84
CA LYS A 489 -6.85 -4.45 1.96
C LYS A 489 -8.00 -3.70 2.65
N ARG A 490 -7.99 -2.36 2.54
CA ARG A 490 -9.10 -1.49 2.94
C ARG A 490 -10.13 -1.34 1.82
N GLY A 491 -11.31 -0.86 2.18
CA GLY A 491 -12.45 -0.66 1.27
C GLY A 491 -13.16 -1.95 0.90
N GLY A 492 -14.06 -1.86 -0.08
CA GLY A 492 -14.91 -2.97 -0.53
C GLY A 492 -16.39 -2.77 -0.19
N ALA A 493 -17.21 -3.76 -0.55
CA ALA A 493 -18.66 -3.70 -0.41
C ALA A 493 -19.18 -4.11 0.99
N ASN A 494 -18.40 -4.90 1.73
CA ASN A 494 -18.72 -5.32 3.08
C ASN A 494 -18.72 -4.12 4.04
N GLY A 495 -19.74 -4.04 4.89
CA GLY A 495 -20.00 -2.86 5.71
C GLY A 495 -20.99 -1.87 5.09
N ALA A 496 -21.30 -1.97 3.78
CA ALA A 496 -22.13 -1.00 3.05
C ALA A 496 -21.75 0.46 3.35
N ARG A 497 -20.44 0.74 3.46
CA ARG A 497 -19.94 2.07 3.83
C ARG A 497 -20.25 3.14 2.79
N VAL A 498 -20.60 2.74 1.57
CA VAL A 498 -21.12 3.63 0.52
C VAL A 498 -22.37 4.42 0.96
N ARG A 499 -23.10 3.96 1.99
CA ARG A 499 -24.25 4.69 2.57
C ARG A 499 -23.88 5.65 3.71
N LEU A 500 -22.64 5.64 4.17
CA LEU A 500 -22.13 6.42 5.30
C LEU A 500 -21.25 7.58 4.81
N GLU A 501 -20.91 8.51 5.70
CA GLU A 501 -19.88 9.49 5.38
C GLU A 501 -18.48 8.86 5.39
N PRO A 502 -17.55 9.32 4.54
CA PRO A 502 -17.73 10.36 3.52
C PRO A 502 -18.29 9.82 2.18
N GLN A 503 -18.38 8.49 2.00
CA GLN A 503 -18.60 7.87 0.69
C GLN A 503 -19.92 8.26 0.02
N ARG A 504 -21.00 8.41 0.79
CA ARG A 504 -22.31 8.80 0.25
C ARG A 504 -22.32 10.20 -0.36
N SER A 505 -21.35 11.03 0.01
CA SER A 505 -21.22 12.44 -0.39
C SER A 505 -20.17 12.66 -1.48
N TRP A 506 -19.40 11.64 -1.86
CA TRP A 506 -18.39 11.76 -2.91
C TRP A 506 -19.01 12.06 -4.28
N GLU A 507 -18.42 13.02 -4.99
CA GLU A 507 -18.90 13.44 -6.32
C GLU A 507 -18.96 12.26 -7.30
N VAL A 508 -17.92 11.42 -7.29
CA VAL A 508 -17.80 10.23 -8.14
C VAL A 508 -18.96 9.23 -7.97
N ASN A 509 -19.66 9.27 -6.84
CA ASN A 509 -20.74 8.34 -6.49
C ASN A 509 -22.13 8.85 -6.89
N ASP A 510 -22.26 10.00 -7.55
CA ASP A 510 -23.54 10.61 -7.92
C ASP A 510 -24.54 10.64 -6.74
N PRO A 511 -24.28 11.43 -5.68
CA PRO A 511 -24.94 11.31 -4.38
C PRO A 511 -26.48 11.25 -4.43
N GLU A 512 -27.11 12.03 -5.31
CA GLU A 512 -28.57 12.01 -5.48
C GLU A 512 -29.10 10.68 -6.03
N SER A 513 -28.43 10.15 -7.07
CA SER A 513 -28.76 8.87 -7.69
C SER A 513 -28.51 7.71 -6.74
N LEU A 514 -27.35 7.73 -6.06
CA LEU A 514 -27.01 6.74 -5.05
C LEU A 514 -28.02 6.73 -3.89
N ALA A 515 -28.41 7.90 -3.38
CA ALA A 515 -29.41 8.01 -2.32
C ALA A 515 -30.79 7.45 -2.73
N GLN A 516 -31.17 7.56 -4.00
CA GLN A 516 -32.38 6.93 -4.53
C GLN A 516 -32.26 5.39 -4.54
N VAL A 517 -31.12 4.87 -5.02
CA VAL A 517 -30.84 3.43 -5.07
C VAL A 517 -30.86 2.83 -3.66
N LEU A 518 -30.10 3.42 -2.74
CA LEU A 518 -29.99 2.94 -1.36
C LEU A 518 -31.35 2.89 -0.67
N ARG A 519 -32.15 3.97 -0.75
CA ARG A 519 -33.50 4.01 -0.18
C ARG A 519 -34.42 2.93 -0.74
N THR A 520 -34.31 2.65 -2.03
CA THR A 520 -35.11 1.61 -2.68
C THR A 520 -34.68 0.22 -2.22
N LEU A 521 -33.37 -0.03 -2.12
CA LEU A 521 -32.84 -1.29 -1.59
C LEU A 521 -33.14 -1.47 -0.10
N GLU A 522 -33.15 -0.41 0.71
CA GLU A 522 -33.59 -0.42 2.11
C GLU A 522 -35.07 -0.82 2.24
N ASN A 523 -35.94 -0.39 1.32
CA ASN A 523 -37.33 -0.82 1.30
C ASN A 523 -37.47 -2.31 0.96
N VAL A 524 -36.66 -2.82 0.02
CA VAL A 524 -36.60 -4.27 -0.29
C VAL A 524 -36.09 -5.04 0.93
N GLN A 525 -35.04 -4.53 1.59
CA GLN A 525 -34.48 -5.09 2.82
C GLN A 525 -35.54 -5.21 3.92
N ALA A 526 -36.23 -4.11 4.23
CA ALA A 526 -37.26 -4.07 5.27
C ALA A 526 -38.42 -5.02 4.95
N SER A 527 -38.83 -5.08 3.69
CA SER A 527 -39.90 -5.99 3.25
C SER A 527 -39.51 -7.46 3.38
N PHE A 528 -38.28 -7.82 2.99
CA PHE A 528 -37.78 -9.18 3.15
C PHE A 528 -37.61 -9.53 4.63
N ASN A 529 -36.90 -8.72 5.42
CA ASN A 529 -36.58 -9.02 6.81
C ASN A 529 -37.82 -9.08 7.71
N SER A 530 -38.90 -8.37 7.37
CA SER A 530 -40.17 -8.42 8.13
C SER A 530 -41.05 -9.63 7.77
N SER A 531 -40.90 -10.19 6.58
CA SER A 531 -41.72 -11.31 6.07
C SER A 531 -41.00 -12.66 6.08
N ALA A 532 -39.66 -12.64 6.12
CA ALA A 532 -38.84 -13.84 6.14
C ALA A 532 -39.09 -14.67 7.41
N SER A 533 -39.28 -15.97 7.21
CA SER A 533 -39.44 -16.93 8.31
C SER A 533 -38.08 -17.54 8.70
N GLY A 534 -38.01 -18.14 9.89
CA GLY A 534 -36.81 -18.86 10.34
C GLY A 534 -35.66 -17.96 10.80
N GLY A 535 -35.92 -16.68 11.08
CA GLY A 535 -34.89 -15.73 11.56
C GLY A 535 -33.88 -15.33 10.49
N LYS A 536 -34.23 -15.52 9.21
CA LYS A 536 -33.41 -15.07 8.07
C LYS A 536 -33.39 -13.55 7.99
N HIS A 537 -32.24 -13.02 7.62
CA HIS A 537 -32.03 -11.58 7.46
C HIS A 537 -31.06 -11.33 6.31
N VAL A 538 -31.28 -10.25 5.56
CA VAL A 538 -30.36 -9.76 4.54
C VAL A 538 -29.84 -8.37 4.92
N SER A 539 -28.54 -8.14 4.73
CA SER A 539 -27.89 -6.84 4.94
C SER A 539 -28.07 -5.94 3.72
N LEU A 540 -27.91 -4.63 3.91
CA LEU A 540 -27.91 -3.70 2.79
C LEU A 540 -26.66 -3.91 1.92
N ALA A 541 -25.52 -4.25 2.54
CA ALA A 541 -24.29 -4.62 1.84
C ALA A 541 -24.52 -5.76 0.84
N ASP A 542 -25.22 -6.81 1.25
CA ASP A 542 -25.57 -7.91 0.36
C ASP A 542 -26.56 -7.46 -0.72
N LEU A 543 -27.55 -6.62 -0.42
CA LEU A 543 -28.52 -6.14 -1.41
C LEU A 543 -27.91 -5.22 -2.48
N ILE A 544 -26.92 -4.40 -2.12
CA ILE A 544 -26.18 -3.56 -3.08
C ILE A 544 -25.47 -4.46 -4.10
N VAL A 545 -24.71 -5.45 -3.63
CA VAL A 545 -24.00 -6.39 -4.50
C VAL A 545 -24.98 -7.26 -5.29
N LEU A 546 -26.02 -7.79 -4.64
CA LEU A 546 -27.03 -8.64 -5.27
C LEU A 546 -27.81 -7.90 -6.35
N GLY A 547 -28.11 -6.61 -6.13
CA GLY A 547 -28.74 -5.75 -7.12
C GLY A 547 -27.87 -5.57 -8.36
N GLY A 548 -26.56 -5.37 -8.17
CA GLY A 548 -25.58 -5.37 -9.25
C GLY A 548 -25.55 -6.70 -10.02
N CYS A 549 -25.48 -7.84 -9.31
CA CYS A 549 -25.54 -9.16 -9.94
C CYS A 549 -26.82 -9.37 -10.75
N ALA A 550 -27.99 -9.01 -10.20
CA ALA A 550 -29.28 -9.11 -10.89
C ALA A 550 -29.32 -8.25 -12.16
N ALA A 551 -28.75 -7.03 -12.10
CA ALA A 551 -28.66 -6.12 -13.23
C ALA A 551 -27.77 -6.66 -14.35
N VAL A 552 -26.62 -7.27 -14.01
CA VAL A 552 -25.72 -7.92 -14.97
C VAL A 552 -26.40 -9.13 -15.62
N GLU A 553 -27.08 -9.99 -14.84
CA GLU A 553 -27.85 -11.13 -15.39
C GLU A 553 -28.97 -10.67 -16.33
N LYS A 554 -29.69 -9.61 -15.97
CA LYS A 554 -30.71 -8.99 -16.82
C LYS A 554 -30.09 -8.46 -18.12
N ALA A 555 -28.99 -7.70 -18.03
CA ALA A 555 -28.33 -7.12 -19.19
C ALA A 555 -27.81 -8.17 -20.17
N ALA A 556 -27.26 -9.28 -19.65
CA ALA A 556 -26.82 -10.40 -20.46
C ALA A 556 -27.99 -11.14 -21.12
N ARG A 557 -29.10 -11.34 -20.39
CA ARG A 557 -30.33 -11.93 -20.93
C ARG A 557 -30.95 -11.07 -22.04
N ASP A 558 -30.99 -9.76 -21.85
CA ASP A 558 -31.48 -8.80 -22.85
C ASP A 558 -30.60 -8.78 -24.11
N ALA A 559 -29.30 -9.10 -23.96
CA ALA A 559 -28.37 -9.33 -25.07
C ALA A 559 -28.48 -10.73 -25.71
N GLY A 560 -29.39 -11.59 -25.23
CA GLY A 560 -29.58 -12.96 -25.73
C GLY A 560 -28.58 -13.99 -25.19
N GLN A 561 -27.82 -13.66 -24.14
CA GLN A 561 -26.82 -14.52 -23.50
C GLN A 561 -27.19 -14.75 -22.02
N PRO A 562 -28.14 -15.65 -21.71
CA PRO A 562 -28.50 -15.92 -20.33
C PRO A 562 -27.30 -16.51 -19.56
N VAL A 563 -26.99 -15.91 -18.42
CA VAL A 563 -25.95 -16.34 -17.50
C VAL A 563 -26.44 -16.21 -16.06
N GLU A 564 -25.78 -16.92 -15.16
CA GLU A 564 -25.91 -16.75 -13.73
C GLU A 564 -24.66 -16.04 -13.22
N VAL A 565 -24.85 -14.96 -12.47
CA VAL A 565 -23.76 -14.25 -11.80
C VAL A 565 -23.66 -14.82 -10.39
N PRO A 566 -22.50 -15.38 -10.01
CA PRO A 566 -22.30 -15.90 -8.67
C PRO A 566 -22.58 -14.84 -7.61
N PHE A 567 -23.12 -15.28 -6.48
CA PHE A 567 -23.38 -14.43 -5.34
C PHE A 567 -23.27 -15.24 -4.06
N THR A 568 -22.40 -14.78 -3.16
CA THR A 568 -22.23 -15.38 -1.82
C THR A 568 -22.71 -14.38 -0.77
N PRO A 569 -23.76 -14.67 0.01
CA PRO A 569 -24.22 -13.75 1.05
C PRO A 569 -23.27 -13.74 2.25
N GLY A 570 -23.53 -12.85 3.20
CA GLY A 570 -22.87 -12.80 4.50
C GLY A 570 -22.17 -11.49 4.81
N ARG A 571 -22.24 -10.49 3.92
CA ARG A 571 -21.79 -9.13 4.24
C ARG A 571 -22.66 -8.55 5.36
N VAL A 572 -22.10 -7.61 6.10
CA VAL A 572 -22.76 -6.93 7.22
C VAL A 572 -22.80 -5.43 6.98
N ASP A 573 -23.59 -4.70 7.78
CA ASP A 573 -23.77 -3.26 7.65
C ASP A 573 -23.03 -2.54 8.79
N ALA A 574 -21.93 -1.85 8.49
CA ALA A 574 -21.12 -1.09 9.46
C ALA A 574 -21.87 0.16 9.95
N SER A 575 -21.56 0.67 11.15
CA SER A 575 -22.09 1.94 11.65
C SER A 575 -21.17 3.14 11.38
N GLU A 576 -21.66 4.36 11.62
CA GLU A 576 -20.85 5.59 11.54
C GLU A 576 -19.72 5.56 12.60
N GLU A 577 -19.98 5.01 13.80
CA GLU A 577 -18.96 4.86 14.85
C GLU A 577 -17.86 3.85 14.50
N GLN A 578 -18.12 2.98 13.53
CA GLN A 578 -17.17 2.00 12.99
C GLN A 578 -16.47 2.52 11.72
N THR A 579 -16.66 3.80 11.38
CA THR A 579 -16.17 4.40 10.13
C THR A 579 -15.49 5.74 10.44
N ASP A 580 -14.16 5.74 10.44
CA ASP A 580 -13.39 6.97 10.58
C ASP A 580 -13.40 7.77 9.27
N ALA A 581 -14.19 8.84 9.23
CA ALA A 581 -14.37 9.63 8.02
C ALA A 581 -13.07 10.24 7.48
N GLU A 582 -12.12 10.62 8.35
CA GLU A 582 -10.83 11.17 7.93
C GLU A 582 -9.98 10.07 7.26
N SER A 583 -9.97 8.87 7.86
CA SER A 583 -9.27 7.71 7.30
C SER A 583 -9.87 7.24 5.97
N PHE A 584 -11.20 7.31 5.81
CA PHE A 584 -11.89 6.92 4.58
C PHE A 584 -11.75 7.94 3.45
N ALA A 585 -11.46 9.22 3.74
CA ALA A 585 -11.19 10.21 2.70
C ALA A 585 -10.04 9.81 1.76
N ALA A 586 -9.06 9.05 2.25
CA ALA A 586 -7.97 8.53 1.44
C ALA A 586 -8.38 7.43 0.43
N LEU A 587 -9.63 6.95 0.50
CA LEU A 587 -10.20 6.00 -0.47
C LEU A 587 -11.05 6.70 -1.53
N GLU A 588 -11.26 8.01 -1.45
CA GLU A 588 -12.01 8.77 -2.45
C GLU A 588 -11.24 8.77 -3.78
N PRO A 589 -11.79 8.17 -4.85
CA PRO A 589 -11.10 8.15 -6.13
C PRO A 589 -11.18 9.53 -6.79
N THR A 590 -10.04 10.17 -7.03
CA THR A 590 -9.95 11.41 -7.83
C THR A 590 -10.11 11.16 -9.33
N VAL A 591 -9.99 9.89 -9.76
CA VAL A 591 -10.27 9.38 -11.10
C VAL A 591 -10.86 7.98 -10.97
N ASP A 592 -11.88 7.69 -11.77
CA ASP A 592 -12.40 6.34 -11.94
C ASP A 592 -12.63 6.07 -13.43
N GLY A 593 -11.61 5.50 -14.09
CA GLY A 593 -11.69 5.16 -15.52
C GLY A 593 -12.74 4.09 -15.83
N PHE A 594 -13.20 3.30 -14.85
CA PHE A 594 -14.27 2.33 -15.03
C PHE A 594 -15.65 3.01 -15.11
N ARG A 595 -15.82 4.17 -14.45
CA ARG A 595 -17.01 5.04 -14.57
C ARG A 595 -16.79 6.28 -15.44
N ASN A 596 -15.65 6.36 -16.13
CA ASN A 596 -15.26 7.51 -16.97
C ASN A 596 -15.32 8.86 -16.21
N TYR A 597 -14.95 8.85 -14.94
CA TYR A 597 -14.88 10.04 -14.08
C TYR A 597 -13.44 10.53 -13.96
N GLN A 598 -13.24 11.84 -14.14
CA GLN A 598 -11.97 12.51 -13.92
C GLN A 598 -12.20 13.79 -13.12
N GLY A 599 -11.83 13.74 -11.84
CA GLY A 599 -11.84 14.91 -10.95
C GLY A 599 -10.69 15.88 -11.25
N LYS A 600 -10.59 16.94 -10.44
CA LYS A 600 -9.55 17.98 -10.59
C LYS A 600 -8.22 17.55 -9.96
N GLY A 601 -7.11 18.11 -10.45
CA GLY A 601 -5.79 18.02 -9.80
C GLY A 601 -4.94 16.79 -10.13
N ASN A 602 -5.35 15.98 -11.11
CA ASN A 602 -4.59 14.80 -11.52
C ASN A 602 -3.40 15.18 -12.41
N ARG A 603 -2.21 14.65 -12.08
CA ARG A 603 -0.95 14.93 -12.81
C ARG A 603 -0.70 13.98 -13.98
N LEU A 604 -1.23 12.77 -13.90
CA LEU A 604 -1.08 11.75 -14.93
C LEU A 604 -2.32 11.69 -15.82
N PRO A 605 -2.15 11.38 -17.12
CA PRO A 605 -3.28 11.11 -18.00
C PRO A 605 -4.13 9.93 -17.51
N ALA A 606 -5.42 9.95 -17.84
CA ALA A 606 -6.42 9.05 -17.25
C ALA A 606 -6.11 7.54 -17.44
N GLU A 607 -5.44 7.15 -18.52
CA GLU A 607 -5.07 5.75 -18.78
C GLU A 607 -4.00 5.21 -17.82
N TYR A 608 -3.12 6.06 -17.28
CA TYR A 608 -2.17 5.66 -16.25
C TYR A 608 -2.88 5.39 -14.93
N LEU A 609 -3.83 6.26 -14.58
CA LEU A 609 -4.63 6.16 -13.36
C LEU A 609 -5.63 4.99 -13.42
N LEU A 610 -6.13 4.65 -14.62
CA LEU A 610 -6.91 3.44 -14.84
C LEU A 610 -6.11 2.17 -14.54
N ILE A 611 -4.86 2.10 -15.00
CA ILE A 611 -3.98 0.95 -14.72
C ILE A 611 -3.62 0.89 -13.24
N ASP A 612 -3.30 2.04 -12.63
CA ASP A 612 -3.05 2.13 -11.19
C ASP A 612 -4.25 1.61 -10.39
N LYS A 613 -5.46 2.05 -10.74
CA LYS A 613 -6.69 1.57 -10.09
C LYS A 613 -6.93 0.08 -10.33
N GLY A 614 -6.67 -0.41 -11.53
CA GLY A 614 -6.75 -1.84 -11.85
C GLY A 614 -5.80 -2.69 -11.02
N ASN A 615 -4.57 -2.22 -10.81
CA ASN A 615 -3.59 -2.83 -9.92
C ASN A 615 -4.10 -2.88 -8.47
N LEU A 616 -4.66 -1.79 -7.95
CA LEU A 616 -5.27 -1.78 -6.61
C LEU A 616 -6.44 -2.77 -6.50
N LEU A 617 -7.21 -2.99 -7.57
CA LEU A 617 -8.27 -3.99 -7.62
C LEU A 617 -7.77 -5.41 -7.94
N THR A 618 -6.45 -5.63 -7.97
CA THR A 618 -5.80 -6.91 -8.28
C THR A 618 -6.17 -7.48 -9.66
N LEU A 619 -6.53 -6.62 -10.60
CA LEU A 619 -6.97 -7.00 -11.93
C LEU A 619 -5.78 -7.25 -12.85
N SER A 620 -5.88 -8.32 -13.64
CA SER A 620 -5.04 -8.53 -14.81
C SER A 620 -5.46 -7.62 -15.97
N ALA A 621 -4.59 -7.45 -16.97
CA ALA A 621 -4.91 -6.67 -18.17
C ALA A 621 -6.20 -7.17 -18.89
N PRO A 622 -6.46 -8.49 -19.04
CA PRO A 622 -7.72 -9.00 -19.58
C PRO A 622 -8.95 -8.67 -18.74
N GLU A 623 -8.86 -8.77 -17.40
CA GLU A 623 -9.97 -8.45 -16.49
C GLU A 623 -10.28 -6.95 -16.50
N LEU A 624 -9.25 -6.10 -16.45
CA LEU A 624 -9.38 -4.65 -16.57
C LEU A 624 -10.08 -4.30 -17.89
N THR A 625 -9.62 -4.89 -18.99
CA THR A 625 -10.17 -4.63 -20.33
C THR A 625 -11.66 -5.00 -20.39
N VAL A 626 -12.01 -6.23 -20.02
CA VAL A 626 -13.40 -6.71 -20.11
C VAL A 626 -14.34 -5.89 -19.22
N LEU A 627 -13.89 -5.50 -18.02
CA LEU A 627 -14.66 -4.67 -17.10
C LEU A 627 -14.94 -3.29 -17.69
N VAL A 628 -13.95 -2.60 -18.26
CA VAL A 628 -14.18 -1.28 -18.89
C VAL A 628 -15.19 -1.41 -20.03
N GLY A 629 -14.99 -2.37 -20.95
CA GLY A 629 -15.90 -2.55 -22.08
C GLY A 629 -17.35 -2.85 -21.66
N GLY A 630 -17.53 -3.70 -20.64
CA GLY A 630 -18.85 -4.03 -20.11
C GLY A 630 -19.50 -2.88 -19.35
N LEU A 631 -18.78 -2.20 -18.47
CA LEU A 631 -19.31 -1.06 -17.72
C LEU A 631 -19.74 0.09 -18.64
N ARG A 632 -19.02 0.30 -19.75
CA ARG A 632 -19.44 1.25 -20.79
C ARG A 632 -20.80 0.88 -21.37
N VAL A 633 -20.98 -0.31 -21.93
CA VAL A 633 -22.25 -0.69 -22.58
C VAL A 633 -23.43 -0.80 -21.59
N LEU A 634 -23.14 -1.07 -20.31
CA LEU A 634 -24.13 -1.02 -19.23
C LEU A 634 -24.56 0.40 -18.86
N GLY A 635 -23.87 1.42 -19.35
CA GLY A 635 -24.15 2.83 -19.08
C GLY A 635 -23.77 3.26 -17.67
N ALA A 636 -22.76 2.62 -17.07
CA ALA A 636 -22.35 2.84 -15.68
C ALA A 636 -21.47 4.09 -15.46
N ASN A 637 -21.40 4.99 -16.45
CA ASN A 637 -20.58 6.19 -16.34
C ASN A 637 -21.15 7.18 -15.32
N GLN A 638 -20.27 7.88 -14.61
CA GLN A 638 -20.64 8.96 -13.70
C GLN A 638 -21.43 10.04 -14.43
N GLY A 639 -22.48 10.56 -13.78
CA GLY A 639 -23.38 11.57 -14.35
C GLY A 639 -24.12 11.13 -15.62
N GLY A 640 -24.10 9.84 -15.98
CA GLY A 640 -24.70 9.32 -17.21
C GLY A 640 -23.97 9.75 -18.50
N SER A 641 -22.69 10.13 -18.39
CA SER A 641 -21.85 10.55 -19.50
C SER A 641 -21.87 9.57 -20.68
N LYS A 642 -21.81 10.10 -21.91
CA LYS A 642 -21.82 9.31 -23.16
C LYS A 642 -20.43 8.93 -23.66
N HIS A 643 -19.37 9.42 -23.03
CA HIS A 643 -18.01 9.05 -23.41
C HIS A 643 -17.78 7.54 -23.27
N GLY A 644 -17.29 6.91 -24.34
CA GLY A 644 -17.05 5.48 -24.39
C GLY A 644 -18.30 4.61 -24.46
N LEU A 645 -19.52 5.17 -24.50
CA LEU A 645 -20.76 4.40 -24.70
C LEU A 645 -20.91 4.04 -26.19
N LEU A 646 -19.99 3.20 -26.69
CA LEU A 646 -19.92 2.79 -28.10
C LEU A 646 -20.90 1.64 -28.37
N THR A 647 -22.20 1.90 -28.20
CA THR A 647 -23.28 0.95 -28.45
C THR A 647 -24.59 1.68 -28.75
N GLU A 648 -25.43 1.08 -29.60
CA GLU A 648 -26.82 1.50 -29.83
C GLU A 648 -27.82 0.78 -28.92
N ARG A 649 -27.34 -0.14 -28.06
CA ARG A 649 -28.15 -0.93 -27.12
C ARG A 649 -27.71 -0.74 -25.66
N PRO A 650 -27.67 0.50 -25.12
CA PRO A 650 -27.25 0.71 -23.73
C PRO A 650 -28.07 -0.13 -22.73
N GLY A 651 -27.39 -0.67 -21.73
CA GLY A 651 -27.98 -1.55 -20.72
C GLY A 651 -28.03 -3.03 -21.12
N GLN A 652 -27.59 -3.40 -22.33
CA GLN A 652 -27.36 -4.78 -22.72
C GLN A 652 -25.86 -5.12 -22.60
N LEU A 653 -25.53 -6.29 -22.05
CA LEU A 653 -24.14 -6.69 -21.88
C LEU A 653 -23.60 -7.32 -23.18
N THR A 654 -22.98 -6.50 -24.01
CA THR A 654 -22.47 -6.86 -25.34
C THR A 654 -21.01 -6.43 -25.49
N ASN A 655 -20.29 -7.03 -26.44
CA ASN A 655 -18.93 -6.63 -26.80
C ASN A 655 -18.89 -5.39 -27.72
N ASP A 656 -20.02 -4.65 -27.86
CA ASP A 656 -20.17 -3.53 -28.80
C ASP A 656 -19.09 -2.46 -28.60
N PHE A 657 -18.65 -2.22 -27.35
CA PHE A 657 -17.57 -1.30 -27.06
C PHE A 657 -16.32 -1.58 -27.91
N PHE A 658 -15.86 -2.83 -27.93
CA PHE A 658 -14.64 -3.20 -28.66
C PHE A 658 -14.86 -3.26 -30.17
N VAL A 659 -16.03 -3.77 -30.60
CA VAL A 659 -16.39 -3.83 -32.02
C VAL A 659 -16.36 -2.43 -32.64
N ASN A 660 -17.00 -1.46 -31.98
CA ASN A 660 -17.09 -0.09 -32.46
C ASN A 660 -15.79 0.71 -32.25
N LEU A 661 -15.03 0.43 -31.19
CA LEU A 661 -13.72 1.07 -30.98
C LEU A 661 -12.72 0.72 -32.10
N LEU A 662 -12.75 -0.52 -32.57
CA LEU A 662 -11.83 -1.06 -33.58
C LEU A 662 -12.37 -0.99 -35.01
N ASP A 663 -13.55 -0.40 -35.21
CA ASP A 663 -14.15 -0.19 -36.52
C ASP A 663 -13.31 0.79 -37.36
N MET A 664 -12.87 0.33 -38.52
CA MET A 664 -12.06 1.10 -39.47
C MET A 664 -12.83 2.21 -40.18
N ASP A 665 -14.17 2.16 -40.18
CA ASP A 665 -15.02 3.22 -40.71
C ASP A 665 -15.11 4.43 -39.74
N THR A 666 -14.59 4.29 -38.52
CA THR A 666 -14.48 5.38 -37.53
C THR A 666 -13.07 5.94 -37.47
N THR A 667 -12.92 7.24 -37.73
CA THR A 667 -11.67 7.98 -37.52
C THR A 667 -11.74 8.80 -36.24
N TRP A 668 -10.78 8.59 -35.35
CA TRP A 668 -10.69 9.30 -34.07
C TRP A 668 -9.84 10.56 -34.17
N LYS A 669 -10.31 11.66 -33.59
CA LYS A 669 -9.57 12.92 -33.48
C LYS A 669 -9.75 13.51 -32.08
N SER A 670 -8.66 14.02 -31.50
CA SER A 670 -8.73 14.81 -30.27
C SER A 670 -9.53 16.09 -30.48
N THR A 671 -10.33 16.47 -29.48
CA THR A 671 -11.09 17.73 -29.48
C THR A 671 -10.21 18.93 -29.12
N SER A 672 -9.05 18.70 -28.51
CA SER A 672 -8.11 19.74 -28.07
C SER A 672 -6.65 19.29 -28.12
N GLU A 673 -5.70 20.18 -27.82
CA GLU A 673 -4.28 19.81 -27.69
C GLU A 673 -4.01 18.96 -26.43
N ALA A 674 -4.85 19.04 -25.41
CA ALA A 674 -4.70 18.28 -24.16
C ALA A 674 -4.94 16.78 -24.35
N GLN A 675 -5.69 16.39 -25.38
CA GLN A 675 -6.00 14.99 -25.71
C GLN A 675 -6.68 14.22 -24.58
N ASP A 676 -7.55 14.87 -23.83
CA ASP A 676 -8.37 14.21 -22.80
C ASP A 676 -9.68 13.65 -23.37
N GLU A 677 -10.21 14.27 -24.42
CA GLU A 677 -11.45 13.90 -25.10
C GLU A 677 -11.26 13.76 -26.62
N PHE A 678 -12.01 12.83 -27.21
CA PHE A 678 -11.90 12.46 -28.61
C PHE A 678 -13.28 12.27 -29.24
N GLU A 679 -13.37 12.60 -30.53
CA GLU A 679 -14.52 12.33 -31.38
C GLU A 679 -14.18 11.23 -32.39
N GLY A 680 -15.01 10.20 -32.46
CA GLY A 680 -15.04 9.20 -33.52
C GLY A 680 -16.00 9.64 -34.62
N ARG A 681 -15.48 9.92 -35.82
CA ARG A 681 -16.25 10.40 -36.97
C ARG A 681 -16.26 9.38 -38.09
N ASP A 682 -17.37 9.27 -38.81
CA ASP A 682 -17.43 8.46 -40.02
C ASP A 682 -16.85 9.16 -41.25
N ALA A 683 -16.83 8.47 -42.39
CA ALA A 683 -16.33 9.01 -43.66
C ALA A 683 -17.03 10.29 -44.14
N SER A 684 -18.26 10.57 -43.67
CA SER A 684 -18.96 11.84 -43.97
C SER A 684 -18.49 13.00 -43.09
N GLY A 685 -17.69 12.71 -42.06
CA GLY A 685 -17.28 13.63 -41.01
C GLY A 685 -18.30 13.76 -39.87
N THR A 686 -19.36 12.95 -39.83
CA THR A 686 -20.38 13.00 -38.76
C THR A 686 -19.83 12.35 -37.49
N VAL A 687 -19.98 13.01 -36.33
CA VAL A 687 -19.62 12.42 -35.03
C VAL A 687 -20.58 11.27 -34.72
N ARG A 688 -20.03 10.07 -34.59
CA ARG A 688 -20.77 8.88 -34.12
C ARG A 688 -20.59 8.67 -32.64
N TRP A 689 -19.35 8.85 -32.17
CA TRP A 689 -18.93 8.50 -30.83
C TRP A 689 -18.09 9.59 -30.22
N THR A 690 -18.09 9.64 -28.89
CA THR A 690 -17.09 10.37 -28.11
C THR A 690 -16.43 9.41 -27.13
N GLY A 691 -15.20 9.69 -26.76
CA GLY A 691 -14.45 8.88 -25.80
C GLY A 691 -13.36 9.69 -25.11
N THR A 692 -12.87 9.16 -24.00
CA THR A 692 -11.73 9.72 -23.26
C THR A 692 -10.48 8.88 -23.48
N ARG A 693 -9.37 9.27 -22.87
CA ARG A 693 -8.14 8.45 -22.84
C ARG A 693 -8.37 7.07 -22.22
N ALA A 694 -9.24 6.96 -21.21
CA ALA A 694 -9.61 5.69 -20.58
C ALA A 694 -10.37 4.76 -21.55
N ASP A 695 -10.96 5.29 -22.62
CA ASP A 695 -11.62 4.50 -23.66
C ASP A 695 -10.65 4.15 -24.80
N LEU A 696 -9.95 5.14 -25.34
CA LEU A 696 -9.13 4.98 -26.54
C LEU A 696 -7.83 4.20 -26.27
N VAL A 697 -7.38 4.08 -25.02
CA VAL A 697 -6.19 3.30 -24.67
C VAL A 697 -6.27 1.86 -25.16
N PHE A 698 -7.46 1.26 -25.16
CA PHE A 698 -7.69 -0.10 -25.66
C PHE A 698 -7.62 -0.22 -27.19
N GLY A 699 -7.65 0.89 -27.92
CA GLY A 699 -7.39 0.93 -29.37
C GLY A 699 -5.95 1.31 -29.72
N ALA A 700 -5.18 1.85 -28.75
CA ALA A 700 -3.88 2.50 -28.97
C ALA A 700 -2.69 1.75 -28.37
N ASN A 701 -2.79 1.28 -27.12
CA ASN A 701 -1.73 0.49 -26.50
C ASN A 701 -1.70 -0.91 -27.12
N ALA A 702 -0.56 -1.36 -27.64
CA ALA A 702 -0.47 -2.60 -28.41
C ALA A 702 -0.90 -3.86 -27.63
N GLU A 703 -0.62 -3.94 -26.32
CA GLU A 703 -0.99 -5.09 -25.50
C GLU A 703 -2.47 -5.06 -25.13
N LEU A 704 -3.01 -3.91 -24.70
CA LEU A 704 -4.44 -3.77 -24.43
C LEU A 704 -5.29 -3.92 -25.71
N ARG A 705 -4.79 -3.45 -26.85
CA ARG A 705 -5.41 -3.63 -28.15
C ARG A 705 -5.49 -5.10 -28.54
N ALA A 706 -4.44 -5.88 -28.33
CA ALA A 706 -4.48 -7.33 -28.59
C ALA A 706 -5.57 -8.03 -27.75
N VAL A 707 -5.80 -7.58 -26.51
CA VAL A 707 -6.92 -8.06 -25.68
C VAL A 707 -8.27 -7.59 -26.24
N ALA A 708 -8.38 -6.32 -26.64
CA ALA A 708 -9.60 -5.76 -27.23
C ALA A 708 -10.00 -6.50 -28.53
N GLU A 709 -9.02 -6.87 -29.37
CA GLU A 709 -9.23 -7.64 -30.60
C GLU A 709 -9.85 -9.03 -30.32
N VAL A 710 -9.47 -9.67 -29.21
CA VAL A 710 -10.11 -10.93 -28.78
C VAL A 710 -11.59 -10.71 -28.50
N TYR A 711 -11.97 -9.65 -27.78
CA TYR A 711 -13.37 -9.40 -27.46
C TYR A 711 -14.17 -8.81 -28.62
N ALA A 712 -13.54 -8.12 -29.58
CA ALA A 712 -14.19 -7.61 -30.79
C ALA A 712 -14.42 -8.70 -31.86
N SER A 713 -13.73 -9.84 -31.77
CA SER A 713 -13.81 -10.90 -32.78
C SER A 713 -15.22 -11.51 -32.88
N GLU A 714 -15.64 -11.86 -34.09
CA GLU A 714 -16.89 -12.57 -34.35
C GLU A 714 -16.94 -13.90 -33.56
N GLY A 715 -18.05 -14.16 -32.87
CA GLY A 715 -18.23 -15.37 -32.07
C GLY A 715 -17.68 -15.28 -30.63
N CYS A 716 -17.06 -14.17 -30.24
CA CYS A 716 -16.55 -13.94 -28.89
C CYS A 716 -17.57 -13.33 -27.92
N GLU A 717 -18.83 -13.11 -28.31
CA GLU A 717 -19.87 -12.48 -27.47
C GLU A 717 -20.10 -13.28 -26.19
N LYS A 718 -20.17 -14.61 -26.30
CA LYS A 718 -20.29 -15.52 -25.14
C LYS A 718 -19.08 -15.47 -24.22
N LYS A 719 -17.88 -15.39 -24.79
CA LYS A 719 -16.63 -15.28 -24.03
C LYS A 719 -16.58 -13.95 -23.29
N PHE A 720 -16.94 -12.84 -23.95
CA PHE A 720 -17.03 -11.53 -23.35
C PHE A 720 -17.96 -11.53 -22.13
N VAL A 721 -19.20 -12.04 -22.28
CA VAL A 721 -20.15 -12.09 -21.16
C VAL A 721 -19.61 -12.93 -20.00
N ARG A 722 -19.09 -14.14 -20.28
CA ARG A 722 -18.52 -15.01 -19.24
C ARG A 722 -17.35 -14.35 -18.51
N ASP A 723 -16.43 -13.76 -19.24
CA ASP A 723 -15.22 -13.16 -18.67
C ASP A 723 -15.56 -11.86 -17.92
N PHE A 724 -16.55 -11.08 -18.39
CA PHE A 724 -17.11 -9.94 -17.64
C PHE A 724 -17.71 -10.39 -16.31
N VAL A 725 -18.54 -11.44 -16.32
CA VAL A 725 -19.17 -11.98 -15.09
C VAL A 725 -18.12 -12.48 -14.11
N ALA A 726 -17.07 -13.16 -14.58
CA ALA A 726 -15.98 -13.63 -13.72
C ALA A 726 -15.20 -12.45 -13.10
N ALA A 727 -14.87 -11.42 -13.89
CA ALA A 727 -14.19 -10.23 -13.40
C ALA A 727 -15.08 -9.40 -12.45
N TRP A 728 -16.39 -9.32 -12.71
CA TRP A 728 -17.36 -8.69 -11.83
C TRP A 728 -17.44 -9.41 -10.48
N ASP A 729 -17.61 -10.74 -10.48
CA ASP A 729 -17.65 -11.55 -9.27
C ASP A 729 -16.37 -11.41 -8.44
N LYS A 730 -15.19 -11.41 -9.10
CA LYS A 730 -13.91 -11.13 -8.45
C LYS A 730 -13.95 -9.79 -7.70
N VAL A 731 -14.28 -8.69 -8.37
CA VAL A 731 -14.30 -7.35 -7.75
C VAL A 731 -15.30 -7.28 -6.60
N MET A 732 -16.48 -7.87 -6.75
CA MET A 732 -17.50 -7.90 -5.68
C MET A 732 -17.04 -8.67 -4.44
N ASN A 733 -16.05 -9.57 -4.56
CA ASN A 733 -15.58 -10.43 -3.48
C ASN A 733 -14.17 -10.12 -2.97
N LEU A 734 -13.53 -9.02 -3.42
CA LEU A 734 -12.16 -8.67 -3.00
C LEU A 734 -11.98 -8.48 -1.48
N ASP A 735 -13.04 -8.13 -0.76
CA ASP A 735 -13.04 -7.91 0.69
C ASP A 735 -13.65 -9.07 1.51
N ARG A 736 -13.97 -10.20 0.86
CA ARG A 736 -14.65 -11.35 1.48
C ARG A 736 -13.69 -12.27 2.23
N PHE A 737 -12.88 -11.67 3.10
CA PHE A 737 -11.95 -12.40 3.98
C PHE A 737 -12.66 -13.25 5.04
N ASP A 738 -13.98 -13.10 5.22
CA ASP A 738 -14.80 -13.98 6.06
C ASP A 738 -15.02 -15.38 5.46
N LEU A 739 -14.72 -15.56 4.16
CA LEU A 739 -14.93 -16.81 3.42
C LEU A 739 -13.67 -17.66 3.23
N VAL A 740 -12.50 -17.11 3.53
CA VAL A 740 -11.18 -17.68 3.18
C VAL A 740 -10.38 -18.06 4.42
#